data_AF-A0A3D2Z9G6-F1
#
_entry.id   AF-A0A3D2Z9G6-F1
#
_cell.length_a   1.000
_cell.length_b   1.000
_cell.length_c   1.000
_cell.angle_alpha   90.00
_cell.angle_beta   90.00
_cell.angle_gamma   90.00
#
_symmetry.space_group_name_H-M   'P 1'
#
loop_
_entity.id
_entity.type
_entity.pdbx_description
1 polymer ?
#
loop_
_entity_poly.entity_id
_entity_poly.type
_entity_poly.pdbx_seq_one_letter_code
_entity_poly.pdbx_strand_id
1 'polypeptide(L)'
;LGIRRFATKVGDLPDSPEDAIAVSLTRLDIPEERWTDYLSRLLAQLPGWAGFIRWRSENPDYHAQKDHPIDPVQYLAVRLFYEVELVDTLCRREWGIDGTRSDLVSHWQQHLDQYQALVGRDAHPPDRNLAAACHDAWRLFQLARHLELTPDDLQRLPDSDIRTLLEWLDALPADEHGAVWLEALESSYRDQLIRRLSAHRGVTSAPEARPRAQLVLCIDARSESFRRHIESQGPYETYGFAGFFGVAISYQAFDRAERAALCPVIVAPGFAVDEVPRPGEEESLDSYATGSRWNQLGQHLFHDLKRNPVGSLMLIDVLGLFFSVGLVGKTFFQNSYASITSRIRRWLTRPVATRIPIDLDQDELLEPHSGLPHGFSPEEQATFVEKGLRAIGLTSNFGRFIVLCGHGSTSDNNPYFAAYNCGACGGGHGDANARVFAAMANQPRVRDTLKQNGLDIPEDTWFLAAKHDTATDQVAFYDEQDVPHSHADDLRLFSEDLKEAGSHQALERCQRVPGAPRSASPAAAARHMVTRSVDWGNVRPEWGLSSNSAFILGRRTLTRGLDLGGRVFLHSYDPLADTSGDILEALMNAPLVVAQWISMEYYFSAVDPEVYGSGSKVTHNVVAGVGVMHGSHGDLQPGLPLQSVNDGARHFHEPVRLLAILEAPTTRISNIIQKHTLLQHLFHNQWVTLVSVDPDTGEFLRYLPDSSWEPYRL
;
A
#
# COMPACT_ATOMS: atom_id res chain seq x y z
N LEU A 1 -1.29 36.49 -13.09
CA LEU A 1 0.02 37.08 -13.42
C LEU A 1 0.61 36.24 -14.55
N GLY A 2 0.40 36.60 -15.81
CA GLY A 2 0.96 35.86 -16.94
C GLY A 2 2.36 36.38 -17.29
N ILE A 3 3.33 35.49 -17.50
CA ILE A 3 4.68 35.86 -17.97
C ILE A 3 4.57 36.39 -19.40
N ARG A 4 4.89 37.69 -19.59
CA ARG A 4 4.87 38.30 -20.93
C ARG A 4 5.99 37.74 -21.79
N ARG A 5 5.69 37.50 -23.08
CA ARG A 5 6.63 36.92 -24.07
C ARG A 5 7.22 35.58 -23.63
N PHE A 6 6.44 34.76 -22.93
CA PHE A 6 6.86 33.45 -22.39
C PHE A 6 7.67 32.61 -23.40
N ALA A 7 7.15 32.39 -24.61
CA ALA A 7 7.82 31.57 -25.61
C ALA A 7 9.20 32.10 -26.02
N THR A 8 9.35 33.42 -26.14
CA THR A 8 10.66 34.04 -26.42
C THR A 8 11.60 33.84 -25.24
N LYS A 9 11.14 34.13 -24.02
CA LYS A 9 11.97 34.02 -22.81
C LYS A 9 12.44 32.60 -22.53
N VAL A 10 11.60 31.60 -22.81
CA VAL A 10 11.99 30.19 -22.74
C VAL A 10 13.01 29.85 -23.85
N GLY A 11 12.82 30.37 -25.06
CA GLY A 11 13.76 30.18 -26.16
C GLY A 11 15.11 30.90 -25.99
N ASP A 12 15.19 31.88 -25.09
CA ASP A 12 16.42 32.61 -24.75
C ASP A 12 17.22 31.93 -23.61
N LEU A 13 16.67 30.87 -22.98
CA LEU A 13 17.40 30.11 -21.95
C LEU A 13 18.50 29.26 -22.58
N PRO A 14 19.59 28.98 -21.83
CA PRO A 14 20.59 28.00 -22.24
C PRO A 14 19.99 26.61 -22.50
N ASP A 15 20.60 25.85 -23.42
CA ASP A 15 20.18 24.49 -23.74
C ASP A 15 20.45 23.50 -22.58
N SER A 16 21.50 23.73 -21.77
CA SER A 16 21.81 22.93 -20.58
C SER A 16 20.99 23.41 -19.37
N PRO A 17 20.35 22.51 -18.62
CA PRO A 17 19.60 22.89 -17.42
C PRO A 17 20.51 23.45 -16.32
N GLU A 18 21.76 22.99 -16.19
CA GLU A 18 22.74 23.51 -15.25
C GLU A 18 23.09 24.98 -15.55
N ASP A 19 23.33 25.31 -16.82
CA ASP A 19 23.59 26.68 -17.25
C ASP A 19 22.36 27.56 -17.05
N ALA A 20 21.16 27.05 -17.35
CA ALA A 20 19.90 27.76 -17.11
C ALA A 20 19.69 28.06 -15.61
N ILE A 21 20.04 27.13 -14.72
CA ILE A 21 20.05 27.33 -13.26
C ILE A 21 21.04 28.44 -12.88
N ALA A 22 22.28 28.35 -13.32
CA ALA A 22 23.34 29.32 -12.98
C ALA A 22 22.98 30.73 -13.45
N VAL A 23 22.46 30.87 -14.68
CA VAL A 23 21.97 32.16 -15.22
C VAL A 23 20.80 32.68 -14.38
N SER A 24 19.87 31.83 -13.98
CA SER A 24 18.70 32.24 -13.19
C SER A 24 19.10 32.71 -11.79
N LEU A 25 20.00 32.00 -11.11
CA LEU A 25 20.53 32.39 -9.80
C LEU A 25 21.30 33.71 -9.87
N THR A 26 22.08 33.90 -10.94
CA THR A 26 22.78 35.16 -11.22
C THR A 26 21.79 36.31 -11.45
N ARG A 27 20.70 36.08 -12.21
CA ARG A 27 19.65 37.08 -12.45
C ARG A 27 18.91 37.49 -11.17
N LEU A 28 18.76 36.55 -10.23
CA LEU A 28 18.20 36.83 -8.90
C LEU A 28 19.20 37.47 -7.93
N ASP A 29 20.48 37.60 -8.31
CA ASP A 29 21.57 38.08 -7.45
C ASP A 29 21.74 37.22 -6.17
N ILE A 30 21.58 35.90 -6.30
CA ILE A 30 21.84 34.96 -5.21
C ILE A 30 23.35 34.67 -5.14
N PRO A 31 24.03 34.92 -4.01
CA PRO A 31 25.46 34.63 -3.86
C PRO A 31 25.77 33.15 -4.05
N GLU A 32 26.88 32.84 -4.73
CA GLU A 32 27.30 31.47 -5.06
C GLU A 32 27.43 30.58 -3.83
N GLU A 33 27.92 31.12 -2.71
CA GLU A 33 28.03 30.41 -1.43
C GLU A 33 26.68 29.99 -0.82
N ARG A 34 25.55 30.49 -1.36
CA ARG A 34 24.18 30.16 -0.95
C ARG A 34 23.44 29.28 -1.94
N TRP A 35 24.01 28.96 -3.10
CA TRP A 35 23.30 28.25 -4.16
C TRP A 35 22.79 26.89 -3.69
N THR A 36 23.62 26.10 -3.01
CA THR A 36 23.19 24.78 -2.48
C THR A 36 21.99 24.92 -1.55
N ASP A 37 22.08 25.78 -0.53
CA ASP A 37 20.99 26.03 0.42
C ASP A 37 19.70 26.50 -0.29
N TYR A 38 19.85 27.38 -1.29
CA TYR A 38 18.72 27.94 -2.04
C TYR A 38 18.02 26.87 -2.89
N LEU A 39 18.79 26.09 -3.65
CA LEU A 39 18.27 25.00 -4.47
C LEU A 39 17.62 23.90 -3.62
N SER A 40 18.23 23.54 -2.48
CA SER A 40 17.64 22.58 -1.54
C SER A 40 16.30 23.07 -0.99
N ARG A 41 16.17 24.37 -0.67
CA ARG A 41 14.89 24.97 -0.25
C ARG A 41 13.86 24.94 -1.37
N LEU A 42 14.24 25.19 -2.62
CA LEU A 42 13.31 25.16 -3.75
C LEU A 42 12.71 23.78 -4.00
N LEU A 43 13.51 22.71 -3.85
CA LEU A 43 13.03 21.33 -3.89
C LEU A 43 12.14 21.01 -2.69
N ALA A 44 12.53 21.45 -1.49
CA ALA A 44 11.77 21.21 -0.26
C ALA A 44 10.45 21.99 -0.16
N GLN A 45 10.18 22.95 -1.05
CA GLN A 45 8.88 23.65 -1.12
C GLN A 45 7.77 22.79 -1.74
N LEU A 46 8.12 21.87 -2.64
CA LEU A 46 7.21 20.94 -3.30
C LEU A 46 7.80 19.52 -3.27
N PRO A 47 8.00 18.95 -2.07
CA PRO A 47 8.67 17.66 -1.88
C PRO A 47 7.99 16.50 -2.61
N GLY A 48 6.68 16.52 -2.79
CA GLY A 48 5.91 15.53 -3.54
C GLY A 48 6.25 15.53 -5.02
N TRP A 49 6.18 16.69 -5.69
CA TRP A 49 6.61 16.79 -7.09
C TRP A 49 8.10 16.49 -7.27
N ALA A 50 8.95 17.03 -6.38
CA ALA A 50 10.38 16.76 -6.42
C ALA A 50 10.68 15.26 -6.23
N GLY A 51 10.01 14.61 -5.28
CA GLY A 51 10.13 13.18 -5.02
C GLY A 51 9.65 12.32 -6.18
N PHE A 52 8.52 12.65 -6.79
CA PHE A 52 8.01 11.93 -7.96
C PHE A 52 8.94 12.07 -9.17
N ILE A 53 9.48 13.27 -9.43
CA ILE A 53 10.43 13.50 -10.52
C ILE A 53 11.74 12.74 -10.28
N ARG A 54 12.24 12.74 -9.04
CA ARG A 54 13.39 11.92 -8.66
C ARG A 54 13.11 10.44 -8.90
N TRP A 55 11.97 9.93 -8.42
CA TRP A 55 11.57 8.54 -8.65
C TRP A 55 11.53 8.21 -10.15
N ARG A 56 10.95 9.08 -10.99
CA ARG A 56 10.94 8.89 -12.44
C ARG A 56 12.34 8.85 -13.04
N SER A 57 13.26 9.70 -12.59
CA SER A 57 14.65 9.68 -13.06
C SER A 57 15.39 8.39 -12.70
N GLU A 58 15.01 7.75 -11.58
CA GLU A 58 15.53 6.46 -11.12
C GLU A 58 14.80 5.27 -11.78
N ASN A 59 13.69 5.51 -12.51
CA ASN A 59 12.86 4.48 -13.15
C ASN A 59 12.67 4.78 -14.65
N PRO A 60 13.74 4.61 -15.47
CA PRO A 60 13.73 4.95 -16.90
C PRO A 60 12.71 4.14 -17.71
N ASP A 61 12.29 2.99 -17.21
CA ASP A 61 11.31 2.13 -17.88
C ASP A 61 9.84 2.58 -17.72
N TYR A 62 9.58 3.52 -16.81
CA TYR A 62 8.27 4.10 -16.62
C TYR A 62 7.80 4.83 -17.90
N HIS A 63 6.60 4.52 -18.39
CA HIS A 63 6.09 5.01 -19.68
C HIS A 63 6.24 6.53 -19.87
N ALA A 64 5.85 7.35 -18.89
CA ALA A 64 5.96 8.80 -19.01
C ALA A 64 7.42 9.29 -19.03
N GLN A 65 8.35 8.54 -18.41
CA GLN A 65 9.77 8.85 -18.47
C GLN A 65 10.37 8.52 -19.84
N LYS A 66 9.90 7.45 -20.49
CA LYS A 66 10.28 7.11 -21.88
C LYS A 66 9.83 8.19 -22.86
N ASP A 67 8.58 8.64 -22.74
CA ASP A 67 7.99 9.60 -23.67
C ASP A 67 8.42 11.05 -23.39
N HIS A 68 8.58 11.41 -22.12
CA HIS A 68 8.81 12.77 -21.65
C HIS A 68 9.84 12.80 -20.51
N PRO A 69 11.13 12.54 -20.79
CA PRO A 69 12.16 12.42 -19.75
C PRO A 69 12.29 13.72 -18.95
N ILE A 70 12.37 13.56 -17.64
CA ILE A 70 12.65 14.65 -16.70
C ILE A 70 13.53 14.16 -15.54
N ASP A 71 14.37 15.03 -15.01
CA ASP A 71 15.13 14.82 -13.79
C ASP A 71 15.03 16.02 -12.82
N PRO A 72 15.54 15.91 -11.58
CA PRO A 72 15.50 17.01 -10.61
C PRO A 72 16.24 18.29 -11.04
N VAL A 73 17.25 18.20 -11.91
CA VAL A 73 18.02 19.36 -12.41
C VAL A 73 17.17 20.14 -13.41
N GLN A 74 16.56 19.45 -14.37
CA GLN A 74 15.61 20.05 -15.31
C GLN A 74 14.41 20.65 -14.59
N TYR A 75 13.91 19.97 -13.55
CA TYR A 75 12.83 20.50 -12.70
C TYR A 75 13.23 21.81 -12.00
N LEU A 76 14.44 21.88 -11.43
CA LEU A 76 14.99 23.09 -10.82
C LEU A 76 15.11 24.24 -11.83
N ALA A 77 15.59 23.96 -13.04
CA ALA A 77 15.69 24.96 -14.11
C ALA A 77 14.32 25.58 -14.43
N VAL A 78 13.28 24.76 -14.54
CA VAL A 78 11.90 25.23 -14.75
C VAL A 78 11.41 26.06 -13.57
N ARG A 79 11.62 25.59 -12.33
CA ARG A 79 11.20 26.30 -11.11
C ARG A 79 11.85 27.68 -11.01
N LEU A 80 13.15 27.75 -11.25
CA LEU A 80 13.92 28.99 -11.21
C LEU A 80 13.52 29.96 -12.33
N PHE A 81 13.24 29.47 -13.53
CA PHE A 81 12.72 30.32 -14.60
C PHE A 81 11.43 31.04 -14.16
N TYR A 82 10.47 30.31 -13.60
CA TYR A 82 9.24 30.92 -13.09
C TYR A 82 9.52 31.88 -11.94
N GLU A 83 10.41 31.54 -11.02
CA GLU A 83 10.76 32.39 -9.89
C GLU A 83 11.35 33.73 -10.36
N VAL A 84 12.37 33.70 -11.23
CA VAL A 84 12.98 34.90 -11.82
C VAL A 84 11.92 35.81 -12.44
N GLU A 85 11.05 35.24 -13.28
CA GLU A 85 10.09 36.02 -14.06
C GLU A 85 8.94 36.58 -13.20
N LEU A 86 8.48 35.81 -12.20
CA LEU A 86 7.41 36.24 -11.31
C LEU A 86 7.91 37.23 -10.26
N VAL A 87 9.11 37.02 -9.69
CA VAL A 87 9.74 37.96 -8.75
C VAL A 87 9.98 39.30 -9.42
N ASP A 88 10.59 39.33 -10.61
CA ASP A 88 10.82 40.58 -11.34
C ASP A 88 9.50 41.28 -11.70
N THR A 89 8.50 40.52 -12.18
CA THR A 89 7.18 41.09 -12.51
C THR A 89 6.51 41.69 -11.27
N LEU A 90 6.57 41.01 -10.13
CA LEU A 90 5.96 41.48 -8.88
C LEU A 90 6.69 42.71 -8.34
N CYS A 91 8.02 42.67 -8.28
CA CYS A 91 8.86 43.76 -7.75
C CYS A 91 8.69 45.04 -8.56
N ARG A 92 8.72 44.95 -9.90
CA ARG A 92 8.48 46.11 -10.77
C ARG A 92 7.09 46.69 -10.60
N ARG A 93 6.08 45.84 -10.39
CA ARG A 93 4.68 46.26 -10.28
C ARG A 93 4.37 46.91 -8.93
N GLU A 94 4.80 46.31 -7.84
CA GLU A 94 4.44 46.74 -6.48
C GLU A 94 5.40 47.82 -5.95
N TRP A 95 6.69 47.72 -6.25
CA TRP A 95 7.74 48.54 -5.63
C TRP A 95 8.58 49.35 -6.63
N GLY A 96 8.42 49.11 -7.94
CA GLY A 96 9.18 49.82 -8.97
C GLY A 96 10.68 49.51 -9.00
N ILE A 97 11.09 48.40 -8.36
CA ILE A 97 12.48 47.91 -8.33
C ILE A 97 12.64 46.66 -9.21
N ASP A 98 13.87 46.33 -9.56
CA ASP A 98 14.18 45.06 -10.21
C ASP A 98 14.05 43.89 -9.22
N GLY A 99 13.74 42.70 -9.74
CA GLY A 99 13.54 41.48 -8.93
C GLY A 99 14.82 40.83 -8.41
N THR A 100 15.82 41.61 -8.01
CA THR A 100 17.12 41.11 -7.52
C THR A 100 17.17 41.10 -5.99
N ARG A 101 17.99 40.22 -5.41
CA ARG A 101 18.23 40.20 -3.97
C ARG A 101 18.79 41.53 -3.48
N SER A 102 19.78 42.12 -4.15
CA SER A 102 20.37 43.40 -3.77
C SER A 102 19.34 44.54 -3.70
N ASP A 103 18.44 44.62 -4.69
CA ASP A 103 17.42 45.68 -4.73
C ASP A 103 16.35 45.46 -3.68
N LEU A 104 15.90 44.22 -3.48
CA LEU A 104 14.98 43.87 -2.40
C LEU A 104 15.56 44.21 -1.02
N VAL A 105 16.81 43.83 -0.76
CA VAL A 105 17.48 44.15 0.51
C VAL A 105 17.60 45.66 0.71
N SER A 106 18.05 46.39 -0.33
CA SER A 106 18.20 47.84 -0.27
C SER A 106 16.87 48.55 -0.04
N HIS A 107 15.80 48.11 -0.73
CA HIS A 107 14.45 48.63 -0.58
C HIS A 107 13.93 48.42 0.85
N TRP A 108 13.98 47.19 1.37
CA TRP A 108 13.43 46.91 2.71
C TRP A 108 14.25 47.50 3.85
N GLN A 109 15.55 47.73 3.68
CA GLN A 109 16.35 48.50 4.64
C GLN A 109 15.90 49.97 4.72
N GLN A 110 15.47 50.56 3.59
CA GLN A 110 14.96 51.93 3.54
C GLN A 110 13.49 52.03 4.00
N HIS A 111 12.76 50.91 3.98
CA HIS A 111 11.34 50.81 4.33
C HIS A 111 11.09 49.84 5.50
N LEU A 112 11.95 49.90 6.53
CA LEU A 112 11.94 48.93 7.64
C LEU A 112 10.60 48.90 8.39
N ASP A 113 9.95 50.04 8.60
CA ASP A 113 8.65 50.11 9.27
C ASP A 113 7.55 49.36 8.48
N GLN A 114 7.60 49.44 7.14
CA GLN A 114 6.67 48.71 6.26
C GLN A 114 6.99 47.22 6.24
N TYR A 115 8.27 46.86 6.21
CA TYR A 115 8.71 45.47 6.33
C TYR A 115 8.24 44.84 7.64
N GLN A 116 8.40 45.53 8.78
CA GLN A 116 7.93 45.07 10.09
C GLN A 116 6.40 44.94 10.15
N ALA A 117 5.66 45.84 9.50
CA ALA A 117 4.22 45.72 9.37
C ALA A 117 3.80 44.51 8.52
N LEU A 118 4.59 44.16 7.50
CA LEU A 118 4.33 43.03 6.59
C LEU A 118 4.67 41.67 7.22
N VAL A 119 5.76 41.59 8.00
CA VAL A 119 6.26 40.33 8.62
C VAL A 119 5.62 40.06 9.98
N GLY A 120 4.94 41.04 10.59
CA GLY A 120 4.30 40.91 11.89
C GLY A 120 5.22 41.31 13.06
N ARG A 121 4.63 41.82 14.15
CA ARG A 121 5.36 42.39 15.32
C ARG A 121 6.17 41.38 16.15
N ASP A 122 6.05 40.08 15.90
CA ASP A 122 6.69 39.04 16.72
C ASP A 122 8.19 38.82 16.40
N ALA A 123 8.77 39.61 15.50
CA ALA A 123 10.16 39.48 15.05
C ALA A 123 11.21 40.24 15.92
N HIS A 124 10.91 40.60 17.17
CA HIS A 124 11.99 40.95 18.11
C HIS A 124 12.63 39.66 18.63
N PRO A 125 13.95 39.48 18.55
CA PRO A 125 14.58 38.35 19.20
C PRO A 125 14.25 38.44 20.70
N PRO A 126 13.60 37.42 21.30
CA PRO A 126 13.25 37.46 22.71
C PRO A 126 14.54 37.63 23.51
N ASP A 127 14.49 38.42 24.58
CA ASP A 127 15.55 38.45 25.59
C ASP A 127 15.82 37.00 26.01
N ARG A 128 16.99 36.46 25.64
CA ARG A 128 17.32 35.05 25.81
C ARG A 128 17.23 34.62 27.27
N ASN A 129 17.52 35.53 28.20
CA ASN A 129 17.47 35.25 29.64
C ASN A 129 16.02 35.18 30.13
N LEU A 130 15.16 36.09 29.66
CA LEU A 130 13.73 36.05 29.97
C LEU A 130 13.06 34.81 29.35
N ALA A 131 13.42 34.46 28.12
CA ALA A 131 12.92 33.26 27.46
C ALA A 131 13.31 31.97 28.22
N ALA A 132 14.56 31.87 28.68
CA ALA A 132 15.04 30.75 29.48
C ALA A 132 14.32 30.68 30.84
N ALA A 133 14.21 31.80 31.56
CA ALA A 133 13.51 31.84 32.85
C ALA A 133 12.02 31.48 32.72
N CYS A 134 11.34 31.96 31.67
CA CYS A 134 9.96 31.58 31.37
C CYS A 134 9.84 30.09 31.02
N HIS A 135 10.81 29.53 30.30
CA HIS A 135 10.85 28.12 29.96
C HIS A 135 10.98 27.24 31.22
N ASP A 136 11.93 27.55 32.11
CA ASP A 136 12.13 26.80 33.35
C ASP A 136 10.96 26.94 34.32
N ALA A 137 10.41 28.16 34.46
CA ALA A 137 9.23 28.39 35.27
C ALA A 137 8.02 27.59 34.77
N TRP A 138 7.83 27.51 33.45
CA TRP A 138 6.76 26.71 32.85
C TRP A 138 6.94 25.20 33.12
N ARG A 139 8.17 24.70 32.98
CA ARG A 139 8.51 23.30 33.25
C ARG A 139 8.26 22.91 34.70
N LEU A 140 8.72 23.74 35.64
CA LEU A 140 8.48 23.55 37.08
C LEU A 140 7.01 23.63 37.44
N PHE A 141 6.27 24.56 36.83
CA PHE A 141 4.83 24.67 37.02
C PHE A 141 4.09 23.40 36.57
N GLN A 142 4.43 22.82 35.41
CA GLN A 142 3.82 21.58 34.94
C GLN A 142 4.17 20.39 35.82
N LEU A 143 5.42 20.28 36.26
CA LEU A 143 5.84 19.25 37.19
C LEU A 143 5.09 19.37 38.53
N ALA A 144 4.98 20.58 39.08
CA ALA A 144 4.26 20.86 40.31
C ALA A 144 2.78 20.47 40.21
N ARG A 145 2.13 20.75 39.08
CA ARG A 145 0.75 20.32 38.84
C ARG A 145 0.60 18.80 38.86
N HIS A 146 1.57 18.07 38.31
CA HIS A 146 1.51 16.60 38.26
C HIS A 146 1.81 15.96 39.62
N LEU A 147 2.70 16.58 40.40
CA LEU A 147 3.03 16.17 41.77
C LEU A 147 2.06 16.74 42.83
N GLU A 148 1.01 17.44 42.40
CA GLU A 148 0.03 18.11 43.28
C GLU A 148 0.67 19.11 44.28
N LEU A 149 1.80 19.72 43.91
CA LEU A 149 2.49 20.74 44.71
C LEU A 149 1.79 22.10 44.59
N THR A 150 1.65 22.80 45.72
CA THR A 150 1.07 24.15 45.73
C THR A 150 2.12 25.21 45.40
N PRO A 151 1.71 26.43 44.99
CA PRO A 151 2.63 27.55 44.82
C PRO A 151 3.43 27.86 46.09
N ASP A 152 2.84 27.68 47.27
CA ASP A 152 3.51 27.88 48.56
C ASP A 152 4.62 26.84 48.79
N ASP A 153 4.43 25.60 48.33
CA ASP A 153 5.44 24.54 48.44
C ASP A 153 6.64 24.87 47.55
N LEU A 154 6.39 25.32 46.31
CA LEU A 154 7.43 25.76 45.38
C LEU A 154 8.21 26.97 45.90
N GLN A 155 7.54 27.95 46.52
CA GLN A 155 8.21 29.13 47.09
C GLN A 155 9.08 28.81 48.31
N ARG A 156 8.82 27.69 48.99
CA ARG A 156 9.61 27.23 50.14
C ARG A 156 10.78 26.33 49.73
N LEU A 157 10.84 25.87 48.49
CA LEU A 157 11.97 25.08 48.00
C LEU A 157 13.24 25.95 47.95
N PRO A 158 14.37 25.46 48.48
CA PRO A 158 15.64 26.13 48.28
C PRO A 158 16.08 26.04 46.81
N ASP A 159 16.89 27.00 46.37
CA ASP A 159 17.42 27.05 45.00
C ASP A 159 18.19 25.77 44.59
N SER A 160 18.73 25.01 45.55
CA SER A 160 19.35 23.70 45.30
C SER A 160 18.35 22.67 44.78
N ASP A 161 17.14 22.68 45.34
CA ASP A 161 16.10 21.69 45.03
C ASP A 161 15.43 22.05 43.71
N ILE A 162 15.20 23.35 43.46
CA ILE A 162 14.73 23.85 42.16
C ILE A 162 15.69 23.45 41.04
N ARG A 163 17.01 23.61 41.25
CA ARG A 163 18.02 23.15 40.28
C ARG A 163 18.00 21.64 40.08
N THR A 164 17.86 20.87 41.16
CA THR A 164 17.76 19.40 41.06
C THR A 164 16.54 18.96 40.23
N LEU A 165 15.38 19.61 40.42
CA LEU A 165 14.19 19.33 39.64
C LEU A 165 14.38 19.67 38.16
N LEU A 166 15.03 20.80 37.85
CA LEU A 166 15.37 21.17 36.48
C LEU A 166 16.37 20.18 35.87
N GLU A 167 17.41 19.78 36.60
CA GLU A 167 18.38 18.76 36.17
C GLU A 167 17.71 17.42 35.84
N TRP A 168 16.71 17.00 36.62
CA TRP A 168 15.92 15.80 36.31
C TRP A 168 15.07 15.96 35.05
N LEU A 169 14.48 17.14 34.84
CA LEU A 169 13.74 17.43 33.61
C LEU A 169 14.66 17.58 32.40
N ASP A 170 15.92 17.97 32.60
CA ASP A 170 16.96 18.05 31.57
C ASP A 170 17.55 16.67 31.25
N ALA A 171 17.49 15.72 32.19
CA ALA A 171 17.99 14.35 32.01
C ALA A 171 17.20 13.52 30.99
N LEU A 172 15.98 13.96 30.64
CA LEU A 172 15.20 13.40 29.53
C LEU A 172 14.70 14.56 28.65
N PRO A 173 15.53 15.04 27.71
CA PRO A 173 15.21 16.20 26.90
C PRO A 173 14.06 15.91 25.93
N ALA A 174 13.37 16.96 25.47
CA ALA A 174 12.12 16.84 24.71
C ALA A 174 12.27 16.08 23.37
N ASP A 175 13.46 16.10 22.78
CA ASP A 175 13.82 15.35 21.57
C ASP A 175 13.90 13.83 21.81
N GLU A 176 14.15 13.38 23.04
CA GLU A 176 14.14 11.96 23.40
C GLU A 176 12.74 11.42 23.74
N HIS A 177 11.78 12.30 24.08
CA HIS A 177 10.44 11.89 24.52
C HIS A 177 9.75 11.00 23.49
N GLY A 178 9.83 11.38 22.20
CA GLY A 178 9.19 10.65 21.11
C GLY A 178 9.69 9.21 21.00
N ALA A 179 11.00 8.98 21.09
CA ALA A 179 11.60 7.66 21.00
C ALA A 179 11.19 6.76 22.19
N VAL A 180 11.16 7.32 23.41
CA VAL A 180 10.73 6.59 24.61
C VAL A 180 9.26 6.17 24.53
N TRP A 181 8.37 7.08 24.13
CA TRP A 181 6.95 6.76 23.98
C TRP A 181 6.68 5.77 22.86
N LEU A 182 7.43 5.87 21.75
CA LEU A 182 7.33 4.91 20.66
C LEU A 182 7.78 3.50 21.10
N GLU A 183 8.93 3.36 21.76
CA GLU A 183 9.38 2.05 22.26
C GLU A 183 8.38 1.49 23.29
N ALA A 184 7.77 2.31 24.15
CA ALA A 184 6.76 1.86 25.10
C ALA A 184 5.48 1.36 24.40
N LEU A 185 5.03 2.05 23.35
CA LEU A 185 3.88 1.63 22.53
C LEU A 185 4.16 0.29 21.83
N GLU A 186 5.33 0.19 21.21
CA GLU A 186 5.78 -1.00 20.49
C GLU A 186 6.01 -2.20 21.42
N SER A 187 6.62 -1.97 22.59
CA SER A 187 6.87 -3.02 23.59
C SER A 187 5.55 -3.56 24.13
N SER A 188 4.57 -2.69 24.42
CA SER A 188 3.26 -3.10 24.90
C SER A 188 2.55 -4.04 23.90
N TYR A 189 2.55 -3.68 22.62
CA TYR A 189 1.96 -4.53 21.57
C TYR A 189 2.73 -5.86 21.42
N ARG A 190 4.07 -5.80 21.35
CA ARG A 190 4.95 -6.96 21.22
C ARG A 190 4.77 -7.95 22.37
N ASP A 191 4.77 -7.47 23.61
CA ASP A 191 4.58 -8.29 24.81
C ASP A 191 3.19 -8.93 24.84
N GLN A 192 2.15 -8.21 24.42
CA GLN A 192 0.80 -8.77 24.34
C GLN A 192 0.74 -9.89 23.29
N LEU A 193 1.29 -9.67 22.10
CA LEU A 193 1.26 -10.67 21.03
C LEU A 193 2.06 -11.92 21.41
N ILE A 194 3.28 -11.75 21.94
CA ILE A 194 4.13 -12.89 22.34
C ILE A 194 3.49 -13.67 23.50
N ARG A 195 2.87 -13.00 24.49
CA ARG A 195 2.11 -13.71 25.55
C ARG A 195 0.99 -14.56 24.98
N ARG A 196 0.23 -14.04 24.02
CA ARG A 196 -0.87 -14.76 23.37
C ARG A 196 -0.36 -15.97 22.57
N LEU A 197 0.70 -15.80 21.79
CA LEU A 197 1.33 -16.89 21.04
C LEU A 197 1.91 -17.96 21.99
N SER A 198 2.57 -17.53 23.06
CA SER A 198 3.13 -18.42 24.08
C SER A 198 2.03 -19.25 24.77
N ALA A 199 0.92 -18.62 25.13
CA ALA A 199 -0.22 -19.28 25.76
C ALA A 199 -0.98 -20.21 24.80
N HIS A 200 -0.89 -19.97 23.50
CA HIS A 200 -1.55 -20.76 22.45
C HIS A 200 -0.77 -22.00 22.02
N ARG A 201 0.46 -22.19 22.52
CA ARG A 201 1.29 -23.34 22.15
C ARG A 201 0.62 -24.65 22.52
N GLY A 202 0.66 -25.61 21.60
CA GLY A 202 0.10 -26.95 21.80
C GLY A 202 -1.43 -27.03 21.85
N VAL A 203 -2.15 -25.91 21.67
CA VAL A 203 -3.62 -25.88 21.68
C VAL A 203 -4.20 -26.56 20.43
N THR A 204 -3.53 -26.42 19.29
CA THR A 204 -3.99 -27.02 18.02
C THR A 204 -2.98 -28.03 17.50
N SER A 205 -3.45 -29.23 17.19
CA SER A 205 -2.68 -30.24 16.45
C SER A 205 -2.89 -30.08 14.94
N ALA A 206 -1.97 -30.65 14.16
CA ALA A 206 -2.18 -30.82 12.73
C ALA A 206 -3.45 -31.66 12.47
N PRO A 207 -4.24 -31.36 11.43
CA PRO A 207 -5.38 -32.19 11.05
C PRO A 207 -4.95 -33.64 10.75
N GLU A 208 -5.66 -34.61 11.32
CA GLU A 208 -5.39 -36.04 11.07
C GLU A 208 -6.05 -36.56 9.77
N ALA A 209 -7.09 -35.87 9.29
CA ALA A 209 -7.85 -36.27 8.11
C ALA A 209 -7.54 -35.36 6.91
N ARG A 210 -7.61 -35.92 5.70
CA ARG A 210 -7.45 -35.18 4.44
C ARG A 210 -8.47 -34.03 4.37
N PRO A 211 -8.05 -32.77 4.20
CA PRO A 211 -8.97 -31.64 4.14
C PRO A 211 -9.81 -31.67 2.85
N ARG A 212 -11.03 -31.14 2.91
CA ARG A 212 -11.87 -30.96 1.71
C ARG A 212 -11.25 -29.91 0.79
N ALA A 213 -10.80 -28.80 1.36
CA ALA A 213 -10.10 -27.76 0.63
C ALA A 213 -8.98 -27.14 1.47
N GLN A 214 -7.89 -26.78 0.81
CA GLN A 214 -6.77 -26.02 1.36
C GLN A 214 -6.72 -24.67 0.65
N LEU A 215 -6.86 -23.57 1.39
CA LEU A 215 -6.90 -22.23 0.81
C LEU A 215 -5.54 -21.53 0.99
N VAL A 216 -4.87 -21.24 -0.11
CA VAL A 216 -3.67 -20.41 -0.13
C VAL A 216 -4.11 -18.96 -0.34
N LEU A 217 -4.27 -18.24 0.77
CA LEU A 217 -4.70 -16.85 0.80
C LEU A 217 -3.49 -15.90 0.79
N CYS A 218 -3.66 -14.71 0.24
CA CYS A 218 -2.66 -13.64 0.37
C CYS A 218 -2.26 -13.42 1.84
N ILE A 219 -1.02 -13.01 2.08
CA ILE A 219 -0.51 -12.64 3.41
C ILE A 219 -1.18 -11.39 4.00
N ASP A 220 -2.05 -10.70 3.25
CA ASP A 220 -2.77 -9.50 3.65
C ASP A 220 -3.46 -9.64 5.04
N ALA A 221 -3.27 -8.64 5.91
CA ALA A 221 -3.81 -8.65 7.26
C ALA A 221 -5.36 -8.68 7.30
N ARG A 222 -6.04 -8.24 6.23
CA ARG A 222 -7.51 -8.33 6.10
C ARG A 222 -7.99 -9.74 5.77
N SER A 223 -7.11 -10.58 5.22
CA SER A 223 -7.37 -12.00 5.02
C SER A 223 -7.05 -12.84 6.26
N GLU A 224 -6.39 -12.28 7.29
CA GLU A 224 -6.01 -13.00 8.52
C GLU A 224 -7.23 -13.58 9.24
N SER A 225 -8.18 -12.73 9.63
CA SER A 225 -9.35 -13.17 10.39
C SER A 225 -10.31 -14.02 9.55
N PHE A 226 -10.37 -13.81 8.22
CA PHE A 226 -11.12 -14.67 7.30
C PHE A 226 -10.67 -16.14 7.38
N ARG A 227 -9.36 -16.40 7.55
CA ARG A 227 -8.81 -17.75 7.70
C ARG A 227 -9.47 -18.50 8.86
N ARG A 228 -9.60 -17.85 10.01
CA ARG A 228 -10.23 -18.44 11.21
C ARG A 228 -11.71 -18.76 10.96
N HIS A 229 -12.42 -17.89 10.25
CA HIS A 229 -13.84 -18.10 9.94
C HIS A 229 -14.07 -19.23 8.94
N ILE A 230 -13.21 -19.40 7.93
CA ILE A 230 -13.35 -20.54 7.00
C ILE A 230 -12.92 -21.85 7.66
N GLU A 231 -11.82 -21.86 8.43
CA GLU A 231 -11.36 -23.05 9.18
C GLU A 231 -12.40 -23.55 10.19
N SER A 232 -13.31 -22.69 10.66
CA SER A 232 -14.40 -23.10 11.56
C SER A 232 -15.63 -23.68 10.87
N GLN A 233 -15.76 -23.57 9.54
CA GLN A 233 -16.93 -24.09 8.81
C GLN A 233 -16.85 -25.59 8.53
N GLY A 234 -15.63 -26.13 8.42
CA GLY A 234 -15.46 -27.51 7.97
C GLY A 234 -14.01 -27.97 7.98
N PRO A 235 -13.70 -29.11 7.32
CA PRO A 235 -12.35 -29.65 7.25
C PRO A 235 -11.50 -28.87 6.23
N TYR A 236 -11.24 -27.60 6.55
CA TYR A 236 -10.47 -26.66 5.75
C TYR A 236 -9.16 -26.32 6.44
N GLU A 237 -8.11 -26.14 5.63
CA GLU A 237 -6.82 -25.59 6.07
C GLU A 237 -6.53 -24.32 5.31
N THR A 238 -5.73 -23.43 5.91
CA THR A 238 -5.31 -22.20 5.24
C THR A 238 -3.80 -22.03 5.28
N TYR A 239 -3.28 -21.48 4.18
CA TYR A 239 -1.86 -21.19 3.97
C TYR A 239 -1.69 -19.73 3.55
N GLY A 240 -0.63 -19.09 4.02
CA GLY A 240 -0.28 -17.72 3.67
C GLY A 240 0.80 -17.67 2.62
N PHE A 241 0.55 -16.95 1.52
CA PHE A 241 1.54 -16.73 0.48
C PHE A 241 1.41 -15.29 -0.05
N ALA A 242 2.50 -14.65 -0.47
CA ALA A 242 2.43 -13.37 -1.14
C ALA A 242 1.52 -13.47 -2.39
N GLY A 243 0.66 -12.47 -2.63
CA GLY A 243 -0.45 -12.60 -3.59
C GLY A 243 -0.08 -12.80 -5.06
N PHE A 244 1.20 -12.72 -5.42
CA PHE A 244 1.71 -13.09 -6.76
C PHE A 244 2.11 -14.58 -6.86
N PHE A 245 2.05 -15.33 -5.75
CA PHE A 245 2.30 -16.77 -5.65
C PHE A 245 3.65 -17.24 -6.22
N GLY A 246 4.66 -16.38 -6.21
CA GLY A 246 5.97 -16.66 -6.79
C GLY A 246 6.04 -16.50 -8.31
N VAL A 247 4.94 -16.16 -8.99
CA VAL A 247 4.85 -16.07 -10.45
C VAL A 247 4.84 -14.59 -10.85
N ALA A 248 6.02 -14.00 -11.12
CA ALA A 248 6.14 -12.59 -11.50
C ALA A 248 5.85 -12.39 -13.00
N ILE A 249 4.69 -11.81 -13.32
CA ILE A 249 4.17 -11.72 -14.69
C ILE A 249 3.85 -10.29 -15.12
N SER A 250 4.00 -10.03 -16.42
CA SER A 250 3.41 -8.90 -17.13
C SER A 250 2.09 -9.36 -17.75
N TYR A 251 0.98 -8.92 -17.19
CA TYR A 251 -0.36 -9.40 -17.51
C TYR A 251 -1.12 -8.43 -18.41
N GLN A 252 -1.70 -8.92 -19.50
CA GLN A 252 -2.69 -8.19 -20.30
C GLN A 252 -4.09 -8.78 -20.11
N ALA A 253 -5.03 -7.97 -19.62
CA ALA A 253 -6.44 -8.37 -19.60
C ALA A 253 -7.03 -8.36 -21.02
N PHE A 254 -7.99 -9.24 -21.31
CA PHE A 254 -8.53 -9.40 -22.67
C PHE A 254 -9.20 -8.13 -23.22
N ASP A 255 -9.68 -7.26 -22.32
CA ASP A 255 -10.38 -6.02 -22.65
C ASP A 255 -9.54 -4.75 -22.44
N ARG A 256 -8.22 -4.90 -22.23
CA ARG A 256 -7.29 -3.78 -22.01
C ARG A 256 -6.09 -3.83 -22.96
N ALA A 257 -5.71 -2.65 -23.46
CA ALA A 257 -4.51 -2.50 -24.27
C ALA A 257 -3.23 -2.44 -23.43
N GLU A 258 -3.32 -1.98 -22.18
CA GLU A 258 -2.17 -1.81 -21.30
C GLU A 258 -1.87 -3.09 -20.51
N ARG A 259 -0.58 -3.43 -20.40
CA ARG A 259 -0.06 -4.49 -19.55
C ARG A 259 0.21 -3.99 -18.13
N ALA A 260 -0.02 -4.83 -17.14
CA ALA A 260 0.28 -4.56 -15.74
C ALA A 260 1.34 -5.54 -15.21
N ALA A 261 2.36 -5.03 -14.53
CA ALA A 261 3.30 -5.88 -13.80
C ALA A 261 2.65 -6.37 -12.50
N LEU A 262 2.33 -7.66 -12.42
CA LEU A 262 1.69 -8.26 -11.25
C LEU A 262 2.71 -8.97 -10.37
N CYS A 263 3.57 -8.17 -9.76
CA CYS A 263 4.64 -8.60 -8.87
C CYS A 263 5.04 -7.46 -7.90
N PRO A 264 5.83 -7.74 -6.84
CA PRO A 264 6.33 -6.70 -5.97
C PRO A 264 7.28 -5.75 -6.70
N VAL A 265 7.34 -4.49 -6.31
CA VAL A 265 8.19 -3.46 -6.96
C VAL A 265 9.69 -3.82 -6.98
N ILE A 266 10.16 -4.64 -6.02
CA ILE A 266 11.54 -5.16 -5.98
C ILE A 266 11.85 -6.27 -7.00
N VAL A 267 10.82 -6.79 -7.68
CA VAL A 267 10.94 -7.89 -8.65
C VAL A 267 10.47 -7.39 -10.01
N ALA A 268 11.26 -7.62 -11.06
CA ALA A 268 10.81 -7.40 -12.43
C ALA A 268 10.00 -8.62 -12.92
N PRO A 269 8.93 -8.43 -13.72
CA PRO A 269 8.22 -9.54 -14.33
C PRO A 269 9.15 -10.32 -15.26
N GLY A 270 9.12 -11.66 -15.17
CA GLY A 270 9.96 -12.54 -15.99
C GLY A 270 9.26 -13.05 -17.26
N PHE A 271 7.94 -12.99 -17.30
CA PHE A 271 7.11 -13.60 -18.34
C PHE A 271 5.93 -12.69 -18.69
N ALA A 272 5.51 -12.71 -19.95
CA ALA A 272 4.29 -12.06 -20.41
C ALA A 272 3.17 -13.11 -20.55
N VAL A 273 1.96 -12.74 -20.14
CA VAL A 273 0.76 -13.58 -20.33
C VAL A 273 -0.45 -12.73 -20.68
N ASP A 274 -1.30 -13.26 -21.55
CA ASP A 274 -2.48 -12.58 -22.05
C ASP A 274 -3.73 -13.36 -21.70
N GLU A 275 -4.74 -12.65 -21.19
CA GLU A 275 -6.06 -13.22 -21.04
C GLU A 275 -6.78 -13.21 -22.39
N VAL A 276 -7.27 -14.37 -22.80
CA VAL A 276 -7.97 -14.55 -24.08
C VAL A 276 -9.35 -15.16 -23.86
N PRO A 277 -10.34 -14.82 -24.71
CA PRO A 277 -11.62 -15.52 -24.74
C PRO A 277 -11.47 -17.02 -24.97
N ARG A 278 -12.34 -17.82 -24.35
CA ARG A 278 -12.36 -19.27 -24.58
C ARG A 278 -12.91 -19.61 -25.98
N PRO A 279 -12.49 -20.73 -26.60
CA PRO A 279 -13.10 -21.21 -27.83
C PRO A 279 -14.61 -21.44 -27.65
N GLY A 280 -15.43 -21.08 -28.63
CA GLY A 280 -16.89 -21.24 -28.55
C GLY A 280 -17.64 -20.05 -27.93
N GLU A 281 -16.93 -18.99 -27.51
CA GLU A 281 -17.53 -17.76 -26.99
C GLU A 281 -17.74 -16.68 -28.08
N GLU A 282 -17.73 -17.03 -29.37
CA GLU A 282 -17.73 -16.04 -30.47
C GLU A 282 -18.97 -15.12 -30.43
N GLU A 283 -20.15 -15.65 -30.10
CA GLU A 283 -21.38 -14.86 -29.95
C GLU A 283 -21.31 -13.90 -28.75
N SER A 284 -20.77 -14.37 -27.62
CA SER A 284 -20.53 -13.55 -26.43
C SER A 284 -19.53 -12.44 -26.73
N LEU A 285 -18.49 -12.75 -27.50
CA LEU A 285 -17.42 -11.84 -27.90
C LEU A 285 -17.92 -10.74 -28.82
N ASP A 286 -18.76 -11.06 -29.81
CA ASP A 286 -19.38 -10.06 -30.70
C ASP A 286 -20.36 -9.15 -29.93
N SER A 287 -21.13 -9.73 -29.01
CA SER A 287 -22.01 -8.97 -28.10
C SER A 287 -21.20 -8.04 -27.19
N TYR A 288 -20.10 -8.54 -26.62
CA TYR A 288 -19.19 -7.75 -25.78
C TYR A 288 -18.52 -6.63 -26.57
N ALA A 289 -17.99 -6.92 -27.76
CA ALA A 289 -17.36 -5.94 -28.64
C ALA A 289 -18.32 -4.82 -29.04
N THR A 290 -19.56 -5.18 -29.38
CA THR A 290 -20.61 -4.20 -29.70
C THR A 290 -20.93 -3.31 -28.50
N GLY A 291 -21.14 -3.88 -27.32
CA GLY A 291 -21.40 -3.11 -26.09
C GLY A 291 -20.21 -2.24 -25.65
N SER A 292 -18.99 -2.75 -25.80
CA SER A 292 -17.75 -2.02 -25.51
C SER A 292 -17.55 -0.82 -26.44
N ARG A 293 -17.81 -0.97 -27.74
CA ARG A 293 -17.79 0.14 -28.71
C ARG A 293 -18.75 1.27 -28.33
N TRP A 294 -19.96 0.94 -27.87
CA TRP A 294 -20.91 1.94 -27.38
C TRP A 294 -20.39 2.68 -26.13
N ASN A 295 -19.76 1.97 -25.20
CA ASN A 295 -19.13 2.59 -24.03
C ASN A 295 -17.94 3.47 -24.40
N GLN A 296 -17.05 3.00 -25.28
CA GLN A 296 -15.90 3.76 -25.77
C GLN A 296 -16.34 5.00 -26.54
N LEU A 297 -17.35 4.90 -27.40
CA LEU A 297 -17.96 6.04 -28.08
C LEU A 297 -18.50 7.06 -27.07
N GLY A 298 -19.23 6.60 -26.05
CA GLY A 298 -19.72 7.47 -24.97
C GLY A 298 -18.59 8.18 -24.20
N GLN A 299 -17.51 7.46 -23.88
CA GLN A 299 -16.34 8.02 -23.20
C GLN A 299 -15.59 9.03 -24.07
N HIS A 300 -15.35 8.72 -25.34
CA HIS A 300 -14.71 9.64 -26.29
C HIS A 300 -15.56 10.90 -26.48
N LEU A 301 -16.87 10.77 -26.71
CA LEU A 301 -17.78 11.91 -26.81
C LEU A 301 -17.76 12.77 -25.55
N PHE A 302 -17.80 12.14 -24.37
CA PHE A 302 -17.71 12.86 -23.10
C PHE A 302 -16.38 13.59 -22.93
N HIS A 303 -15.27 12.94 -23.27
CA HIS A 303 -13.92 13.48 -23.13
C HIS A 303 -13.65 14.63 -24.12
N ASP A 304 -14.09 14.50 -25.37
CA ASP A 304 -13.97 15.55 -26.39
C ASP A 304 -14.84 16.76 -26.04
N LEU A 305 -16.08 16.53 -25.57
CA LEU A 305 -16.95 17.60 -25.08
C LEU A 305 -16.37 18.30 -23.85
N LYS A 306 -15.72 17.57 -22.93
CA LYS A 306 -15.05 18.15 -21.75
C LYS A 306 -13.87 19.05 -22.11
N ARG A 307 -13.12 18.74 -23.17
CA ARG A 307 -11.94 19.52 -23.61
C ARG A 307 -12.29 20.79 -24.38
N ASN A 308 -13.52 20.91 -24.89
CA ASN A 308 -13.98 22.10 -25.61
C ASN A 308 -14.83 23.00 -24.69
N PRO A 309 -14.49 24.28 -24.48
CA PRO A 309 -15.27 25.18 -23.62
C PRO A 309 -16.77 25.26 -23.97
N VAL A 310 -17.11 25.29 -25.27
CA VAL A 310 -18.52 25.32 -25.72
C VAL A 310 -19.17 23.95 -25.61
N GLY A 311 -18.43 22.89 -25.95
CA GLY A 311 -18.87 21.51 -25.78
C GLY A 311 -19.19 21.17 -24.32
N SER A 312 -18.41 21.71 -23.38
CA SER A 312 -18.57 21.47 -21.95
C SER A 312 -19.86 22.10 -21.39
N LEU A 313 -20.27 23.25 -21.93
CA LEU A 313 -21.55 23.88 -21.59
C LEU A 313 -22.73 23.06 -22.12
N MET A 314 -22.69 22.61 -23.38
CA MET A 314 -23.75 21.78 -23.97
C MET A 314 -23.85 20.39 -23.32
N LEU A 315 -22.73 19.83 -22.88
CA LEU A 315 -22.66 18.56 -22.17
C LEU A 315 -23.50 18.60 -20.88
N ILE A 316 -23.43 19.72 -20.15
CA ILE A 316 -24.19 19.94 -18.92
C ILE A 316 -25.69 20.00 -19.22
N ASP A 317 -26.11 20.76 -20.23
CA ASP A 317 -27.53 20.95 -20.55
C ASP A 317 -28.21 19.69 -21.10
N VAL A 318 -27.51 18.90 -21.93
CA VAL A 318 -28.09 17.72 -22.60
C VAL A 318 -28.01 16.47 -21.73
N LEU A 319 -26.86 16.22 -21.09
CA LEU A 319 -26.64 15.00 -20.32
C LEU A 319 -26.86 15.19 -18.81
N GLY A 320 -26.94 16.42 -18.32
CA GLY A 320 -27.07 16.72 -16.89
C GLY A 320 -28.28 16.06 -16.24
N LEU A 321 -29.43 15.99 -16.93
CA LEU A 321 -30.61 15.28 -16.41
C LEU A 321 -30.37 13.78 -16.25
N PHE A 322 -29.73 13.13 -17.24
CA PHE A 322 -29.41 11.70 -17.19
C PHE A 322 -28.38 11.39 -16.09
N PHE A 323 -27.34 12.23 -15.97
CA PHE A 323 -26.40 12.14 -14.85
C PHE A 323 -27.09 12.36 -13.51
N SER A 324 -28.08 13.27 -13.43
CA SER A 324 -28.85 13.53 -12.20
C SER A 324 -29.66 12.31 -11.76
N VAL A 325 -30.31 11.60 -12.69
CA VAL A 325 -31.01 10.34 -12.38
C VAL A 325 -30.03 9.27 -11.87
N GLY A 326 -28.88 9.14 -12.52
CA GLY A 326 -27.80 8.26 -12.07
C GLY A 326 -27.31 8.63 -10.67
N LEU A 327 -27.12 9.91 -10.40
CA LEU A 327 -26.66 10.44 -9.11
C LEU A 327 -27.67 10.16 -7.99
N VAL A 328 -28.97 10.40 -8.23
CA VAL A 328 -30.05 10.10 -7.27
C VAL A 328 -30.05 8.60 -6.96
N GLY A 329 -29.96 7.74 -7.98
CA GLY A 329 -29.87 6.30 -7.81
C GLY A 329 -28.65 5.87 -6.99
N LYS A 330 -27.46 6.38 -7.35
CA LYS A 330 -26.20 6.12 -6.64
C LYS A 330 -26.16 6.67 -5.21
N THR A 331 -26.95 7.70 -4.89
CA THR A 331 -26.91 8.36 -3.57
C THR A 331 -27.94 7.78 -2.61
N PHE A 332 -29.17 7.53 -3.08
CA PHE A 332 -30.28 7.11 -2.20
C PHE A 332 -30.59 5.62 -2.27
N PHE A 333 -30.14 4.92 -3.32
CA PHE A 333 -30.51 3.51 -3.57
C PHE A 333 -29.28 2.67 -3.97
N GLN A 334 -28.16 2.79 -3.25
CA GLN A 334 -26.85 2.29 -3.71
C GLN A 334 -26.86 0.81 -4.15
N ASN A 335 -27.31 -0.11 -3.30
CA ASN A 335 -27.38 -1.54 -3.62
C ASN A 335 -28.29 -1.83 -4.81
N SER A 336 -29.51 -1.27 -4.80
CA SER A 336 -30.50 -1.51 -5.86
C SER A 336 -30.00 -0.95 -7.18
N TYR A 337 -29.40 0.24 -7.16
CA TYR A 337 -28.81 0.88 -8.32
C TYR A 337 -27.63 0.08 -8.85
N ALA A 338 -26.69 -0.33 -8.00
CA ALA A 338 -25.55 -1.18 -8.38
C ALA A 338 -26.03 -2.54 -8.95
N SER A 339 -27.06 -3.14 -8.35
CA SER A 339 -27.63 -4.40 -8.83
C SER A 339 -28.35 -4.24 -10.17
N ILE A 340 -29.11 -3.16 -10.38
CA ILE A 340 -29.84 -2.91 -11.63
C ILE A 340 -28.84 -2.57 -12.74
N THR A 341 -27.90 -1.67 -12.48
CA THR A 341 -26.89 -1.25 -13.46
C THR A 341 -25.95 -2.39 -13.83
N SER A 342 -25.55 -3.24 -12.88
CA SER A 342 -24.76 -4.45 -13.20
C SER A 342 -25.54 -5.48 -14.02
N ARG A 343 -26.87 -5.59 -13.86
CA ARG A 343 -27.72 -6.43 -14.71
C ARG A 343 -27.84 -5.85 -16.12
N ILE A 344 -28.10 -4.54 -16.24
CA ILE A 344 -28.15 -3.84 -17.53
C ILE A 344 -26.80 -3.95 -18.24
N ARG A 345 -25.69 -3.73 -17.52
CA ARG A 345 -24.33 -3.89 -18.06
C ARG A 345 -24.09 -5.33 -18.51
N ARG A 346 -24.39 -6.35 -17.69
CA ARG A 346 -24.25 -7.76 -18.12
C ARG A 346 -25.15 -8.14 -19.30
N TRP A 347 -26.27 -7.46 -19.47
CA TRP A 347 -27.15 -7.64 -20.62
C TRP A 347 -26.59 -6.96 -21.88
N LEU A 348 -26.06 -5.73 -21.75
CA LEU A 348 -25.44 -4.96 -22.84
C LEU A 348 -24.08 -5.52 -23.28
N THR A 349 -23.26 -5.92 -22.32
CA THR A 349 -21.98 -6.60 -22.49
C THR A 349 -22.15 -7.99 -21.90
N ARG A 350 -22.52 -8.98 -22.73
CA ARG A 350 -22.56 -10.38 -22.30
C ARG A 350 -21.18 -10.74 -21.72
N PRO A 351 -21.09 -11.32 -20.51
CA PRO A 351 -19.82 -11.79 -19.98
C PRO A 351 -19.19 -12.82 -20.92
N VAL A 352 -17.90 -12.67 -21.19
CA VAL A 352 -17.14 -13.60 -22.02
C VAL A 352 -16.34 -14.48 -21.08
N ALA A 353 -16.47 -15.80 -21.19
CA ALA A 353 -15.61 -16.70 -20.44
C ALA A 353 -14.19 -16.63 -21.04
N THR A 354 -13.19 -16.39 -20.19
CA THR A 354 -11.79 -16.22 -20.60
C THR A 354 -10.92 -17.34 -20.03
N ARG A 355 -9.70 -17.43 -20.54
CA ARG A 355 -8.60 -18.24 -20.01
C ARG A 355 -7.29 -17.50 -20.16
N ILE A 356 -6.28 -17.88 -19.39
CA ILE A 356 -4.89 -17.41 -19.59
C ILE A 356 -4.10 -18.59 -20.14
N PRO A 357 -3.69 -18.57 -21.42
CA PRO A 357 -2.76 -19.56 -21.95
C PRO A 357 -1.44 -19.47 -21.19
N ILE A 358 -0.90 -20.62 -20.79
CA ILE A 358 0.31 -20.71 -19.98
C ILE A 358 1.49 -21.35 -20.73
N ASP A 359 1.22 -22.02 -21.85
CA ASP A 359 2.25 -22.67 -22.63
C ASP A 359 3.01 -21.62 -23.45
N LEU A 360 4.32 -21.83 -23.61
CA LEU A 360 5.16 -20.97 -24.42
C LEU A 360 4.61 -20.88 -25.86
N ASP A 361 4.33 -19.66 -26.33
CA ASP A 361 3.89 -19.45 -27.71
C ASP A 361 5.06 -19.67 -28.68
N GLN A 362 4.93 -20.62 -29.61
CA GLN A 362 5.97 -20.93 -30.59
C GLN A 362 6.00 -19.93 -31.75
N ASP A 363 4.89 -19.25 -32.01
CA ASP A 363 4.75 -18.27 -33.09
C ASP A 363 5.13 -16.85 -32.60
N GLU A 364 4.85 -16.52 -31.34
CA GLU A 364 5.25 -15.27 -30.66
C GLU A 364 6.11 -15.51 -29.41
N LEU A 365 7.33 -16.02 -29.63
CA LEU A 365 8.26 -16.38 -28.54
C LEU A 365 8.57 -15.24 -27.56
N LEU A 366 8.55 -13.97 -28.02
CA LEU A 366 8.88 -12.80 -27.22
C LEU A 366 7.83 -11.70 -27.41
N GLU A 367 7.41 -11.08 -26.31
CA GLU A 367 6.50 -9.95 -26.32
C GLU A 367 7.20 -8.71 -26.94
N PRO A 368 6.62 -8.05 -27.96
CA PRO A 368 7.32 -7.07 -28.79
C PRO A 368 7.84 -5.83 -28.05
N HIS A 369 7.21 -5.43 -26.94
CA HIS A 369 7.53 -4.18 -26.24
C HIS A 369 8.49 -4.39 -25.05
N SER A 370 8.35 -5.51 -24.35
CA SER A 370 9.10 -5.85 -23.14
C SER A 370 10.23 -6.84 -23.39
N GLY A 371 10.19 -7.59 -24.49
CA GLY A 371 11.16 -8.64 -24.79
C GLY A 371 11.06 -9.85 -23.85
N LEU A 372 9.96 -9.98 -23.11
CA LEU A 372 9.72 -11.10 -22.20
C LEU A 372 9.19 -12.33 -22.96
N PRO A 373 9.54 -13.56 -22.56
CA PRO A 373 8.90 -14.76 -23.08
C PRO A 373 7.39 -14.75 -22.87
N HIS A 374 6.63 -15.16 -23.89
CA HIS A 374 5.17 -15.28 -23.81
C HIS A 374 4.78 -16.70 -23.38
N GLY A 375 4.27 -16.84 -22.16
CA GLY A 375 4.01 -18.14 -21.54
C GLY A 375 5.26 -18.82 -20.96
N PHE A 376 5.13 -20.10 -20.61
CA PHE A 376 6.12 -20.87 -19.82
C PHE A 376 6.40 -22.23 -20.47
N SER A 377 7.66 -22.67 -20.42
CA SER A 377 8.03 -24.06 -20.74
C SER A 377 7.51 -25.04 -19.66
N PRO A 378 7.28 -26.32 -19.99
CA PRO A 378 6.83 -27.31 -19.01
C PRO A 378 7.74 -27.42 -17.76
N GLU A 379 9.06 -27.28 -17.96
CA GLU A 379 10.05 -27.30 -16.89
C GLU A 379 9.93 -26.07 -15.97
N GLU A 380 9.69 -24.88 -16.53
CA GLU A 380 9.42 -23.66 -15.76
C GLU A 380 8.10 -23.76 -15.00
N GLN A 381 7.05 -24.26 -15.64
CA GLN A 381 5.74 -24.49 -15.00
C GLN A 381 5.89 -25.41 -13.78
N ALA A 382 6.59 -26.54 -13.92
CA ALA A 382 6.87 -27.44 -12.80
C ALA A 382 7.71 -26.78 -11.70
N THR A 383 8.72 -26.00 -12.08
CA THR A 383 9.58 -25.28 -11.13
C THR A 383 8.80 -24.25 -10.31
N PHE A 384 7.91 -23.47 -10.93
CA PHE A 384 7.09 -22.48 -10.22
C PHE A 384 6.13 -23.14 -9.23
N VAL A 385 5.44 -24.21 -9.65
CA VAL A 385 4.50 -24.94 -8.78
C VAL A 385 5.24 -25.60 -7.62
N GLU A 386 6.36 -26.27 -7.88
CA GLU A 386 7.19 -26.89 -6.85
C GLU A 386 7.68 -25.87 -5.82
N LYS A 387 8.31 -24.77 -6.29
CA LYS A 387 8.85 -23.74 -5.41
C LYS A 387 7.74 -23.10 -4.58
N GLY A 388 6.58 -22.81 -5.18
CA GLY A 388 5.44 -22.21 -4.49
C GLY A 388 4.89 -23.11 -3.37
N LEU A 389 4.66 -24.39 -3.67
CA LEU A 389 4.16 -25.36 -2.69
C LEU A 389 5.15 -25.59 -1.54
N ARG A 390 6.45 -25.73 -1.84
CA ARG A 390 7.49 -25.87 -0.82
C ARG A 390 7.64 -24.60 0.01
N ALA A 391 7.54 -23.42 -0.58
CA ALA A 391 7.68 -22.14 0.13
C ALA A 391 6.67 -21.98 1.27
N ILE A 392 5.46 -22.51 1.11
CA ILE A 392 4.40 -22.48 2.13
C ILE A 392 4.33 -23.73 3.01
N GLY A 393 5.21 -24.71 2.78
CA GLY A 393 5.21 -25.99 3.49
C GLY A 393 4.10 -26.96 3.08
N LEU A 394 3.41 -26.74 1.96
CA LEU A 394 2.36 -27.63 1.46
C LEU A 394 2.97 -28.72 0.56
N THR A 395 3.58 -29.73 1.17
CA THR A 395 4.28 -30.81 0.44
C THR A 395 3.62 -32.18 0.56
N SER A 396 2.57 -32.30 1.38
CA SER A 396 1.84 -33.56 1.60
C SER A 396 0.40 -33.29 2.06
N ASN A 397 -0.40 -34.35 2.23
CA ASN A 397 -1.80 -34.28 2.66
C ASN A 397 -2.66 -33.32 1.81
N PHE A 398 -2.44 -33.31 0.49
CA PHE A 398 -3.16 -32.45 -0.43
C PHE A 398 -4.66 -32.71 -0.34
N GLY A 399 -5.44 -31.65 -0.13
CA GLY A 399 -6.89 -31.71 -0.05
C GLY A 399 -7.53 -32.04 -1.39
N ARG A 400 -8.87 -32.12 -1.42
CA ARG A 400 -9.57 -32.31 -2.69
C ARG A 400 -9.50 -31.07 -3.59
N PHE A 401 -9.50 -29.89 -2.98
CA PHE A 401 -9.20 -28.62 -3.63
C PHE A 401 -7.98 -27.96 -3.01
N ILE A 402 -7.16 -27.34 -3.87
CA ILE A 402 -6.16 -26.35 -3.46
C ILE A 402 -6.54 -25.04 -4.13
N VAL A 403 -6.93 -24.06 -3.32
CA VAL A 403 -7.53 -22.82 -3.81
C VAL A 403 -6.51 -21.70 -3.68
N LEU A 404 -6.00 -21.20 -4.79
CA LEU A 404 -5.12 -20.04 -4.83
C LEU A 404 -6.00 -18.80 -4.79
N CYS A 405 -6.03 -18.12 -3.65
CA CYS A 405 -6.90 -16.99 -3.41
C CYS A 405 -6.09 -15.71 -3.37
N GLY A 406 -5.93 -15.10 -4.56
CA GLY A 406 -5.46 -13.72 -4.66
C GLY A 406 -6.46 -12.79 -3.98
N HIS A 407 -6.10 -11.53 -3.76
CA HIS A 407 -7.07 -10.55 -3.27
C HIS A 407 -7.09 -9.30 -4.13
N GLY A 408 -8.19 -8.57 -3.98
CA GLY A 408 -8.39 -7.22 -4.46
C GLY A 408 -9.46 -6.55 -3.61
N SER A 409 -9.75 -5.29 -3.89
CA SER A 409 -10.78 -4.54 -3.17
C SER A 409 -11.71 -3.86 -4.16
N THR A 410 -13.01 -4.05 -4.01
CA THR A 410 -13.99 -3.25 -4.76
C THR A 410 -14.27 -1.95 -4.01
N SER A 411 -14.10 -0.82 -4.70
CA SER A 411 -14.51 0.49 -4.17
C SER A 411 -14.82 1.49 -5.29
N ASP A 412 -15.92 2.23 -5.16
CA ASP A 412 -16.21 3.40 -6.01
C ASP A 412 -15.47 4.66 -5.51
N ASN A 413 -15.12 5.56 -6.44
CA ASN A 413 -14.50 6.87 -6.15
C ASN A 413 -13.25 6.79 -5.24
N ASN A 414 -12.25 6.04 -5.70
CA ASN A 414 -11.04 5.80 -4.93
C ASN A 414 -9.77 6.11 -5.74
N PRO A 415 -9.23 7.34 -5.66
CA PRO A 415 -7.95 7.69 -6.27
C PRO A 415 -6.77 6.83 -5.77
N TYR A 416 -6.91 6.25 -4.57
CA TYR A 416 -5.92 5.37 -3.95
C TYR A 416 -6.24 3.88 -4.13
N PHE A 417 -6.98 3.52 -5.18
CA PHE A 417 -7.43 2.14 -5.43
C PHE A 417 -6.31 1.10 -5.29
N ALA A 418 -5.11 1.39 -5.81
CA ALA A 418 -3.95 0.51 -5.72
C ALA A 418 -3.56 0.16 -4.27
N ALA A 419 -3.67 1.09 -3.33
CA ALA A 419 -3.35 0.88 -1.91
C ALA A 419 -4.32 -0.08 -1.20
N TYR A 420 -5.52 -0.30 -1.76
CA TYR A 420 -6.48 -1.26 -1.23
C TYR A 420 -6.30 -2.67 -1.80
N ASN A 421 -5.51 -2.81 -2.87
CA ASN A 421 -5.25 -4.08 -3.51
C ASN A 421 -3.96 -4.72 -2.97
N CYS A 422 -3.38 -5.67 -3.71
CA CYS A 422 -2.25 -6.44 -3.25
C CYS A 422 -0.94 -5.69 -3.44
N GLY A 423 -0.29 -5.30 -2.34
CA GLY A 423 1.05 -4.71 -2.38
C GLY A 423 2.10 -5.65 -2.98
N ALA A 424 1.94 -6.97 -2.82
CA ALA A 424 2.80 -7.97 -3.45
C ALA A 424 2.52 -8.17 -4.96
N CYS A 425 1.48 -7.53 -5.51
CA CYS A 425 1.19 -7.48 -6.94
C CYS A 425 1.27 -6.02 -7.47
N GLY A 426 2.04 -5.15 -6.80
CA GLY A 426 2.22 -3.76 -7.24
C GLY A 426 0.96 -2.90 -7.15
N GLY A 427 0.01 -3.24 -6.26
CA GLY A 427 -1.30 -2.58 -6.18
C GLY A 427 -2.32 -3.10 -7.20
N GLY A 428 -1.98 -4.16 -7.93
CA GLY A 428 -2.90 -4.94 -8.75
C GLY A 428 -3.67 -5.99 -7.94
N HIS A 429 -4.63 -6.64 -8.60
CA HIS A 429 -5.26 -7.84 -8.04
C HIS A 429 -4.35 -9.06 -8.21
N GLY A 430 -4.40 -10.00 -7.26
CA GLY A 430 -3.64 -11.25 -7.34
C GLY A 430 -4.34 -12.39 -8.09
N ASP A 431 -5.49 -12.14 -8.72
CA ASP A 431 -6.32 -13.17 -9.35
C ASP A 431 -5.70 -13.73 -10.64
N ALA A 432 -5.06 -12.92 -11.46
CA ALA A 432 -4.36 -13.41 -12.65
C ALA A 432 -3.18 -14.33 -12.29
N ASN A 433 -2.37 -13.98 -11.27
CA ASN A 433 -1.29 -14.85 -10.79
C ASN A 433 -1.85 -16.19 -10.25
N ALA A 434 -2.97 -16.14 -9.52
CA ALA A 434 -3.65 -17.35 -9.03
C ALA A 434 -4.12 -18.26 -10.17
N ARG A 435 -4.69 -17.68 -11.23
CA ARG A 435 -5.12 -18.41 -12.45
C ARG A 435 -3.95 -19.07 -13.15
N VAL A 436 -2.84 -18.35 -13.35
CA VAL A 436 -1.63 -18.91 -13.96
C VAL A 436 -1.08 -20.07 -13.12
N PHE A 437 -0.95 -19.89 -11.80
CA PHE A 437 -0.48 -20.95 -10.90
C PHE A 437 -1.38 -22.19 -10.94
N ALA A 438 -2.70 -22.01 -10.83
CA ALA A 438 -3.66 -23.10 -10.84
C ALA A 438 -3.65 -23.85 -12.18
N ALA A 439 -3.57 -23.12 -13.30
CA ALA A 439 -3.47 -23.72 -14.63
C ALA A 439 -2.20 -24.58 -14.76
N MET A 440 -1.04 -24.07 -14.34
CA MET A 440 0.23 -24.84 -14.36
C MET A 440 0.14 -26.10 -13.49
N ALA A 441 -0.41 -25.99 -12.28
CA ALA A 441 -0.50 -27.11 -11.34
C ALA A 441 -1.48 -28.22 -11.78
N ASN A 442 -2.42 -27.92 -12.67
CA ASN A 442 -3.36 -28.89 -13.23
C ASN A 442 -2.84 -29.57 -14.50
N GLN A 443 -1.70 -29.15 -15.07
CA GLN A 443 -1.13 -29.79 -16.26
C GLN A 443 -0.60 -31.21 -15.95
N PRO A 444 -0.98 -32.25 -16.72
CA PRO A 444 -0.52 -33.62 -16.48
C PRO A 444 1.01 -33.76 -16.47
N ARG A 445 1.70 -33.14 -17.44
CA ARG A 445 3.18 -33.19 -17.53
C ARG A 445 3.87 -32.53 -16.34
N VAL A 446 3.28 -31.45 -15.81
CA VAL A 446 3.76 -30.79 -14.60
C VAL A 446 3.60 -31.71 -13.41
N ARG A 447 2.43 -32.34 -13.24
CA ARG A 447 2.18 -33.30 -12.16
C ARG A 447 3.12 -34.52 -12.20
N ASP A 448 3.42 -35.04 -13.38
CA ASP A 448 4.38 -36.13 -13.56
C ASP A 448 5.79 -35.72 -13.07
N THR A 449 6.21 -34.50 -13.39
CA THR A 449 7.50 -33.93 -12.95
C THR A 449 7.52 -33.70 -11.45
N LEU A 450 6.46 -33.10 -10.89
CA LEU A 450 6.32 -32.88 -9.44
C LEU A 450 6.39 -34.19 -8.65
N LYS A 451 5.75 -35.25 -9.16
CA LYS A 451 5.81 -36.59 -8.57
C LYS A 451 7.23 -37.15 -8.56
N GLN A 452 7.99 -36.98 -9.63
CA GLN A 452 9.41 -37.37 -9.69
C GLN A 452 10.26 -36.60 -8.67
N ASN A 453 9.89 -35.35 -8.38
CA ASN A 453 10.52 -34.49 -7.37
C ASN A 453 9.98 -34.72 -5.95
N GLY A 454 9.18 -35.76 -5.72
CA GLY A 454 8.66 -36.14 -4.40
C GLY A 454 7.44 -35.36 -3.93
N LEU A 455 6.74 -34.65 -4.82
CA LEU A 455 5.44 -34.02 -4.57
C LEU A 455 4.34 -34.81 -5.30
N ASP A 456 3.88 -35.89 -4.68
CA ASP A 456 2.80 -36.74 -5.22
C ASP A 456 1.43 -36.11 -4.95
N ILE A 457 0.94 -35.34 -5.91
CA ILE A 457 -0.38 -34.70 -5.87
C ILE A 457 -1.43 -35.74 -6.32
N PRO A 458 -2.42 -36.08 -5.48
CA PRO A 458 -3.46 -37.04 -5.85
C PRO A 458 -4.22 -36.64 -7.13
N GLU A 459 -4.61 -37.62 -7.94
CA GLU A 459 -5.35 -37.40 -9.19
C GLU A 459 -6.68 -36.67 -8.98
N ASP A 460 -7.32 -36.89 -7.83
CA ASP A 460 -8.57 -36.22 -7.44
C ASP A 460 -8.36 -34.86 -6.76
N THR A 461 -7.12 -34.35 -6.69
CA THR A 461 -6.84 -32.97 -6.24
C THR A 461 -6.96 -32.01 -7.41
N TRP A 462 -7.74 -30.94 -7.25
CA TRP A 462 -7.87 -29.89 -8.26
C TRP A 462 -7.40 -28.53 -7.74
N PHE A 463 -6.54 -27.85 -8.50
CA PHE A 463 -6.15 -26.48 -8.18
C PHE A 463 -7.16 -25.50 -8.77
N LEU A 464 -7.68 -24.59 -7.96
CA LEU A 464 -8.71 -23.63 -8.37
C LEU A 464 -8.25 -22.21 -8.05
N ALA A 465 -8.39 -21.30 -9.00
CA ALA A 465 -8.09 -19.89 -8.79
C ALA A 465 -9.31 -19.16 -8.20
N ALA A 466 -9.04 -18.25 -7.28
CA ALA A 466 -10.05 -17.44 -6.63
C ALA A 466 -9.54 -16.03 -6.31
N LYS A 467 -10.47 -15.11 -6.08
CA LYS A 467 -10.20 -13.77 -5.54
C LYS A 467 -11.04 -13.52 -4.30
N HIS A 468 -10.38 -13.18 -3.20
CA HIS A 468 -11.00 -12.61 -2.02
C HIS A 468 -11.13 -11.09 -2.20
N ASP A 469 -12.36 -10.58 -2.25
CA ASP A 469 -12.63 -9.16 -2.22
C ASP A 469 -12.62 -8.66 -0.77
N THR A 470 -11.57 -7.94 -0.38
CA THR A 470 -11.37 -7.51 1.01
C THR A 470 -12.36 -6.45 1.48
N ALA A 471 -13.06 -5.77 0.58
CA ALA A 471 -14.08 -4.80 0.97
C ALA A 471 -15.40 -5.48 1.32
N THR A 472 -15.71 -6.61 0.67
CA THR A 472 -17.00 -7.30 0.81
C THR A 472 -16.92 -8.67 1.49
N ASP A 473 -15.70 -9.16 1.70
CA ASP A 473 -15.36 -10.48 2.23
C ASP A 473 -15.97 -11.65 1.41
N GLN A 474 -16.20 -11.41 0.10
CA GLN A 474 -16.67 -12.41 -0.85
C GLN A 474 -15.51 -13.06 -1.60
N VAL A 475 -15.65 -14.34 -1.91
CA VAL A 475 -14.69 -15.09 -2.73
C VAL A 475 -15.32 -15.41 -4.07
N ALA A 476 -14.68 -14.98 -5.15
CA ALA A 476 -15.08 -15.29 -6.52
C ALA A 476 -14.10 -16.31 -7.12
N PHE A 477 -14.63 -17.39 -7.69
CA PHE A 477 -13.84 -18.38 -8.41
C PHE A 477 -13.61 -17.98 -9.87
N TYR A 478 -12.53 -18.50 -10.44
CA TYR A 478 -12.18 -18.34 -11.85
C TYR A 478 -11.98 -19.72 -12.47
N ASP A 479 -12.24 -19.80 -13.78
CA ASP A 479 -12.04 -21.03 -14.57
C ASP A 479 -12.83 -22.25 -14.02
N GLU A 480 -14.01 -22.00 -13.44
CA GLU A 480 -14.90 -23.04 -12.89
C GLU A 480 -15.34 -24.06 -13.94
N GLN A 481 -15.31 -23.70 -15.23
CA GLN A 481 -15.66 -24.59 -16.34
C GLN A 481 -14.67 -25.76 -16.49
N ASP A 482 -13.45 -25.61 -15.97
CA ASP A 482 -12.41 -26.64 -16.04
C ASP A 482 -12.49 -27.61 -14.84
N VAL A 483 -13.29 -27.30 -13.82
CA VAL A 483 -13.44 -28.15 -12.63
C VAL A 483 -14.09 -29.48 -13.03
N PRO A 484 -13.48 -30.64 -12.70
CA PRO A 484 -14.05 -31.93 -13.03
C PRO A 484 -15.45 -32.10 -12.43
N HIS A 485 -16.37 -32.70 -13.21
CA HIS A 485 -17.74 -32.97 -12.77
C HIS A 485 -17.83 -33.78 -11.46
N SER A 486 -16.83 -34.64 -11.20
CA SER A 486 -16.72 -35.39 -9.94
C SER A 486 -16.67 -34.51 -8.70
N HIS A 487 -16.28 -33.24 -8.83
CA HIS A 487 -16.07 -32.29 -7.73
C HIS A 487 -17.21 -31.28 -7.54
N ALA A 488 -18.29 -31.38 -8.34
CA ALA A 488 -19.39 -30.40 -8.33
C ALA A 488 -20.06 -30.24 -6.95
N ASP A 489 -20.31 -31.35 -6.25
CA ASP A 489 -20.93 -31.32 -4.92
C ASP A 489 -20.01 -30.70 -3.86
N ASP A 490 -18.71 -31.01 -3.92
CA ASP A 490 -17.72 -30.42 -3.01
C ASP A 490 -17.56 -28.93 -3.28
N LEU A 491 -17.55 -28.49 -4.55
CA LEU A 491 -17.48 -27.07 -4.91
C LEU A 491 -18.72 -26.31 -4.43
N ARG A 492 -19.91 -26.90 -4.55
CA ARG A 492 -21.16 -26.29 -4.07
C ARG A 492 -21.15 -26.10 -2.55
N LEU A 493 -20.83 -27.15 -1.80
CA LEU A 493 -20.72 -27.08 -0.33
C LEU A 493 -19.66 -26.08 0.11
N PHE A 494 -18.48 -26.13 -0.52
CA PHE A 494 -17.40 -25.21 -0.23
C PHE A 494 -17.77 -23.75 -0.53
N SER A 495 -18.51 -23.50 -1.60
CA SER A 495 -19.03 -22.16 -1.94
C SER A 495 -20.04 -21.65 -0.91
N GLU A 496 -20.84 -22.53 -0.31
CA GLU A 496 -21.77 -22.19 0.78
C GLU A 496 -20.98 -21.83 2.05
N ASP A 497 -19.99 -22.63 2.42
CA ASP A 497 -19.13 -22.39 3.59
C ASP A 497 -18.32 -21.08 3.45
N LEU A 498 -17.83 -20.75 2.26
CA LEU A 498 -17.13 -19.47 2.01
C LEU A 498 -18.04 -18.26 2.19
N LYS A 499 -19.32 -18.37 1.79
CA LYS A 499 -20.30 -17.30 2.00
C LYS A 499 -20.59 -17.09 3.48
N GLU A 500 -20.70 -18.18 4.23
CA GLU A 500 -20.91 -18.11 5.67
C GLU A 500 -19.70 -17.48 6.37
N ALA A 501 -18.49 -17.96 6.06
CA ALA A 501 -17.24 -17.41 6.57
C ALA A 501 -17.08 -15.91 6.24
N GLY A 502 -17.39 -15.50 5.00
CA GLY A 502 -17.38 -14.11 4.57
C GLY A 502 -18.38 -13.24 5.34
N SER A 503 -19.56 -13.78 5.68
CA SER A 503 -20.56 -13.05 6.45
C SER A 503 -20.14 -12.82 7.91
N HIS A 504 -19.45 -13.79 8.51
CA HIS A 504 -18.86 -13.64 9.84
C HIS A 504 -17.68 -12.67 9.85
N GLN A 505 -16.84 -12.71 8.81
CA GLN A 505 -15.76 -11.75 8.62
C GLN A 505 -16.30 -10.32 8.47
N ALA A 506 -17.34 -10.12 7.66
CA ALA A 506 -17.98 -8.81 7.50
C ALA A 506 -18.57 -8.29 8.81
N LEU A 507 -19.08 -9.18 9.68
CA LEU A 507 -19.55 -8.82 11.01
C LEU A 507 -18.41 -8.30 11.90
N GLU A 508 -17.27 -8.98 11.90
CA GLU A 508 -16.07 -8.55 12.62
C GLU A 508 -15.56 -7.20 12.10
N ARG A 509 -15.56 -7.01 10.76
CA ARG A 509 -15.18 -5.76 10.11
C ARG A 509 -16.11 -4.59 10.47
N CYS A 510 -17.42 -4.82 10.54
CA CYS A 510 -18.39 -3.82 10.99
C CYS A 510 -18.12 -3.33 12.43
N GLN A 511 -17.44 -4.12 13.27
CA GLN A 511 -17.02 -3.66 14.60
C GLN A 511 -15.84 -2.68 14.57
N ARG A 512 -15.20 -2.49 13.42
CA ARG A 512 -14.00 -1.67 13.29
C ARG A 512 -14.21 -0.47 12.39
N VAL A 513 -15.13 -0.55 11.43
CA VAL A 513 -15.39 0.52 10.47
C VAL A 513 -16.31 1.60 11.07
N PRO A 514 -15.94 2.90 11.00
CA PRO A 514 -16.76 4.00 11.48
C PRO A 514 -18.11 4.10 10.75
N GLY A 515 -19.17 4.29 11.52
CA GLY A 515 -20.55 4.40 11.01
C GLY A 515 -21.20 3.07 10.61
N ALA A 516 -20.50 1.93 10.77
CA ALA A 516 -21.08 0.61 10.55
C ALA A 516 -21.99 0.17 11.72
N PRO A 517 -23.01 -0.67 11.48
CA PRO A 517 -23.91 -1.16 12.52
C PRO A 517 -23.16 -2.05 13.52
N ARG A 518 -23.28 -1.75 14.82
CA ARG A 518 -22.64 -2.50 15.91
C ARG A 518 -23.37 -3.79 16.29
N SER A 519 -24.68 -3.84 16.05
CA SER A 519 -25.53 -4.99 16.37
C SER A 519 -26.25 -5.42 15.09
N ALA A 520 -25.58 -6.23 14.28
CA ALA A 520 -26.10 -6.77 13.02
C ALA A 520 -25.96 -8.29 13.01
N SER A 521 -26.83 -8.99 12.27
CA SER A 521 -26.58 -10.39 11.92
C SER A 521 -25.45 -10.47 10.88
N PRO A 522 -24.75 -11.62 10.74
CA PRO A 522 -23.72 -11.80 9.72
C PRO A 522 -24.18 -11.42 8.30
N ALA A 523 -25.37 -11.86 7.90
CA ALA A 523 -25.96 -11.51 6.60
C ALA A 523 -26.30 -10.01 6.46
N ALA A 524 -26.65 -9.32 7.54
CA ALA A 524 -26.87 -7.87 7.51
C ALA A 524 -25.54 -7.09 7.42
N ALA A 525 -24.51 -7.55 8.13
CA ALA A 525 -23.16 -6.98 8.04
C ALA A 525 -22.55 -7.16 6.64
N ALA A 526 -22.65 -8.35 6.05
CA ALA A 526 -22.19 -8.61 4.67
C ALA A 526 -22.86 -7.67 3.65
N ARG A 527 -24.19 -7.51 3.74
CA ARG A 527 -24.92 -6.56 2.88
C ARG A 527 -24.49 -5.12 3.11
N HIS A 528 -24.24 -4.72 4.35
CA HIS A 528 -23.76 -3.37 4.67
C HIS A 528 -22.39 -3.09 4.03
N MET A 529 -21.44 -4.03 4.12
CA MET A 529 -20.12 -3.88 3.53
C MET A 529 -20.19 -3.79 1.99
N VAL A 530 -21.05 -4.58 1.35
CA VAL A 530 -21.33 -4.45 -0.10
C VAL A 530 -21.92 -3.09 -0.44
N THR A 531 -22.86 -2.56 0.36
CA THR A 531 -23.38 -1.20 0.14
C THR A 531 -22.29 -0.15 0.23
N ARG A 532 -21.41 -0.32 1.21
CA ARG A 532 -20.33 0.60 1.50
C ARG A 532 -19.28 0.63 0.39
N SER A 533 -19.01 -0.51 -0.25
CA SER A 533 -18.04 -0.61 -1.35
C SER A 533 -18.51 0.11 -2.62
N VAL A 534 -19.82 0.17 -2.86
CA VAL A 534 -20.41 0.84 -4.04
C VAL A 534 -20.95 2.25 -3.75
N ASP A 535 -20.75 2.75 -2.53
CA ASP A 535 -21.15 4.10 -2.15
C ASP A 535 -20.07 5.12 -2.55
N TRP A 536 -20.31 5.80 -3.66
CA TRP A 536 -19.40 6.80 -4.25
C TRP A 536 -19.13 8.01 -3.35
N GLY A 537 -20.01 8.30 -2.37
CA GLY A 537 -19.82 9.34 -1.37
C GLY A 537 -18.98 8.88 -0.18
N ASN A 538 -18.67 7.59 -0.09
CA ASN A 538 -17.95 7.03 1.04
C ASN A 538 -16.45 7.28 0.91
N VAL A 539 -15.93 8.10 1.81
CA VAL A 539 -14.48 8.36 1.89
C VAL A 539 -13.69 7.19 2.47
N ARG A 540 -14.37 6.19 3.05
CA ARG A 540 -13.74 5.03 3.70
C ARG A 540 -14.52 3.74 3.39
N PRO A 541 -14.46 3.21 2.16
CA PRO A 541 -15.18 1.97 1.80
C PRO A 541 -14.76 0.79 2.70
N GLU A 542 -13.48 0.70 3.01
CA GLU A 542 -12.88 -0.15 4.05
C GLU A 542 -11.66 0.55 4.66
N TRP A 543 -10.90 -0.13 5.53
CA TRP A 543 -9.69 0.40 6.16
C TRP A 543 -8.40 0.18 5.34
N GLY A 544 -8.45 -0.61 4.27
CA GLY A 544 -7.23 -1.09 3.62
C GLY A 544 -6.37 -1.88 4.62
N LEU A 545 -5.05 -1.80 4.48
CA LEU A 545 -4.08 -2.46 5.36
C LEU A 545 -3.79 -1.69 6.67
N SER A 546 -4.67 -0.76 7.04
CA SER A 546 -4.55 -0.01 8.30
C SER A 546 -4.58 -0.93 9.52
N SER A 547 -4.02 -0.47 10.64
CA SER A 547 -3.72 -1.26 11.85
C SER A 547 -2.71 -2.42 11.73
N ASN A 548 -2.07 -2.62 10.57
CA ASN A 548 -0.99 -3.60 10.46
C ASN A 548 0.15 -3.29 11.47
N SER A 549 0.72 -4.33 12.09
CA SER A 549 1.73 -4.16 13.14
C SER A 549 2.73 -5.30 13.25
N ALA A 550 2.40 -6.48 12.72
CA ALA A 550 3.33 -7.62 12.74
C ALA A 550 3.29 -8.44 11.44
N PHE A 551 4.37 -9.18 11.23
CA PHE A 551 4.52 -10.20 10.19
C PHE A 551 4.93 -11.50 10.87
N ILE A 552 4.15 -12.56 10.71
CA ILE A 552 4.48 -13.89 11.21
C ILE A 552 4.82 -14.79 10.02
N LEU A 553 6.01 -15.39 10.09
CA LEU A 553 6.48 -16.40 9.18
C LEU A 553 6.65 -17.71 9.93
N GLY A 554 5.82 -18.70 9.66
CA GLY A 554 5.90 -19.99 10.33
C GLY A 554 4.73 -20.91 10.01
N ARG A 555 4.68 -22.04 10.70
CA ARG A 555 3.67 -23.07 10.54
C ARG A 555 2.31 -22.54 11.01
N ARG A 556 1.24 -22.95 10.32
CA ARG A 556 -0.13 -22.49 10.66
C ARG A 556 -0.53 -22.84 12.09
N THR A 557 0.02 -23.91 12.67
CA THR A 557 -0.19 -24.33 14.06
C THR A 557 0.18 -23.26 15.09
N LEU A 558 1.10 -22.34 14.77
CA LEU A 558 1.46 -21.22 15.65
C LEU A 558 0.30 -20.24 15.88
N THR A 559 -0.59 -20.10 14.90
CA THR A 559 -1.63 -19.03 14.88
C THR A 559 -3.05 -19.56 14.64
N ARG A 560 -3.24 -20.85 14.37
CA ARG A 560 -4.54 -21.44 14.04
C ARG A 560 -5.56 -21.21 15.15
N GLY A 561 -6.71 -20.62 14.81
CA GLY A 561 -7.78 -20.32 15.75
C GLY A 561 -7.52 -19.12 16.69
N LEU A 562 -6.33 -18.52 16.65
CA LEU A 562 -6.02 -17.33 17.42
C LEU A 562 -6.53 -16.08 16.68
N ASP A 563 -7.21 -15.18 17.39
CA ASP A 563 -7.66 -13.91 16.82
C ASP A 563 -6.54 -12.86 16.83
N LEU A 564 -5.87 -12.61 15.71
CA LEU A 564 -4.78 -11.62 15.67
C LEU A 564 -5.28 -10.19 15.39
N GLY A 565 -6.61 -9.99 15.42
CA GLY A 565 -7.26 -8.69 15.28
C GLY A 565 -7.12 -8.07 13.90
N GLY A 566 -6.82 -8.84 12.84
CA GLY A 566 -6.58 -8.33 11.49
C GLY A 566 -5.40 -7.35 11.43
N ARG A 567 -4.37 -7.56 12.26
CA ARG A 567 -3.18 -6.69 12.38
C ARG A 567 -1.90 -7.34 11.87
N VAL A 568 -1.97 -8.60 11.46
CA VAL A 568 -0.79 -9.44 11.24
C VAL A 568 -0.77 -9.97 9.82
N PHE A 569 0.32 -9.71 9.12
CA PHE A 569 0.61 -10.39 7.86
C PHE A 569 1.02 -11.84 8.15
N LEU A 570 0.34 -12.81 7.54
CA LEU A 570 0.56 -14.24 7.80
C LEU A 570 1.15 -14.92 6.58
N HIS A 571 2.41 -15.36 6.66
CA HIS A 571 3.04 -16.20 5.66
C HIS A 571 3.29 -17.60 6.22
N SER A 572 2.82 -18.63 5.51
CA SER A 572 3.11 -20.02 5.89
C SER A 572 4.55 -20.36 5.54
N TYR A 573 5.21 -21.11 6.42
CA TYR A 573 6.57 -21.59 6.22
C TYR A 573 6.80 -22.80 7.12
N ASP A 574 7.46 -23.84 6.62
CA ASP A 574 7.87 -24.98 7.44
C ASP A 574 9.40 -25.02 7.58
N PRO A 575 9.97 -24.70 8.75
CA PRO A 575 11.41 -24.72 8.98
C PRO A 575 12.02 -26.12 8.88
N LEU A 576 11.23 -27.18 9.06
CA LEU A 576 11.71 -28.56 8.97
C LEU A 576 11.96 -29.00 7.53
N ALA A 577 11.18 -28.47 6.59
CA ALA A 577 11.34 -28.73 5.16
C ALA A 577 12.50 -27.92 4.53
N ASP A 578 12.90 -26.82 5.16
CA ASP A 578 13.93 -25.89 4.66
C ASP A 578 15.28 -26.08 5.37
N THR A 579 15.96 -27.18 5.04
CA THR A 579 17.25 -27.52 5.68
C THR A 579 18.38 -26.55 5.31
N SER A 580 18.42 -26.07 4.06
CA SER A 580 19.42 -25.12 3.57
C SER A 580 19.18 -23.69 4.07
N GLY A 581 17.91 -23.31 4.30
CA GLY A 581 17.52 -21.95 4.62
C GLY A 581 17.23 -21.08 3.40
N ASP A 582 17.25 -21.66 2.19
CA ASP A 582 17.03 -20.90 0.95
C ASP A 582 15.61 -20.37 0.85
N ILE A 583 14.63 -21.12 1.37
CA ILE A 583 13.23 -20.67 1.40
C ILE A 583 13.12 -19.49 2.38
N LEU A 584 13.65 -19.63 3.60
CA LEU A 584 13.66 -18.54 4.57
C LEU A 584 14.35 -17.28 4.02
N GLU A 585 15.50 -17.46 3.35
CA GLU A 585 16.25 -16.38 2.73
C GLU A 585 15.43 -15.62 1.67
N ALA A 586 14.71 -16.35 0.80
CA ALA A 586 13.82 -15.75 -0.19
C ALA A 586 12.63 -15.02 0.48
N LEU A 587 12.04 -15.61 1.51
CA LEU A 587 10.88 -15.04 2.21
C LEU A 587 11.24 -13.78 3.03
N MET A 588 12.44 -13.73 3.59
CA MET A 588 12.98 -12.55 4.28
C MET A 588 13.32 -11.41 3.31
N ASN A 589 13.79 -11.71 2.09
CA ASN A 589 14.18 -10.68 1.12
C ASN A 589 13.03 -10.12 0.28
N ALA A 590 11.90 -10.83 0.20
CA ALA A 590 10.76 -10.37 -0.59
C ALA A 590 9.49 -10.13 0.26
N PRO A 591 8.70 -11.15 0.66
CA PRO A 591 7.49 -10.95 1.46
C PRO A 591 7.67 -10.08 2.72
N LEU A 592 8.73 -10.28 3.50
CA LEU A 592 8.97 -9.47 4.70
C LEU A 592 9.27 -8.00 4.35
N VAL A 593 10.10 -7.76 3.33
CA VAL A 593 10.40 -6.40 2.85
C VAL A 593 9.14 -5.71 2.35
N VAL A 594 8.30 -6.41 1.58
CA VAL A 594 7.02 -5.88 1.09
C VAL A 594 6.08 -5.54 2.26
N ALA A 595 5.97 -6.42 3.26
CA ALA A 595 5.18 -6.15 4.47
C ALA A 595 5.72 -4.91 5.22
N GLN A 596 7.03 -4.74 5.28
CA GLN A 596 7.68 -3.58 5.90
C GLN A 596 7.39 -2.29 5.13
N TRP A 597 7.42 -2.31 3.79
CA TRP A 597 7.09 -1.13 2.97
C TRP A 597 5.65 -0.70 3.13
N ILE A 598 4.71 -1.64 3.11
CA ILE A 598 3.31 -1.38 3.40
C ILE A 598 3.19 -0.79 4.81
N SER A 599 3.85 -1.40 5.81
CA SER A 599 3.81 -0.92 7.19
C SER A 599 4.32 0.52 7.31
N MET A 600 5.40 0.87 6.63
CA MET A 600 5.94 2.24 6.62
C MET A 600 5.03 3.25 5.92
N GLU A 601 4.36 2.86 4.83
CA GLU A 601 3.39 3.73 4.17
C GLU A 601 2.30 4.19 5.16
N TYR A 602 1.74 3.25 5.93
CA TYR A 602 0.76 3.57 6.97
C TYR A 602 1.38 4.28 8.17
N TYR A 603 2.58 3.89 8.61
CA TYR A 603 3.29 4.49 9.73
C TYR A 603 3.49 6.00 9.50
N PHE A 604 4.12 6.38 8.39
CA PHE A 604 4.42 7.78 8.11
C PHE A 604 3.15 8.59 7.87
N SER A 605 2.16 8.04 7.14
CA SER A 605 0.86 8.68 6.97
C SER A 605 0.08 8.86 8.28
N ALA A 606 0.35 8.06 9.32
CA ALA A 606 -0.26 8.21 10.64
C ALA A 606 0.51 9.18 11.55
N VAL A 607 1.84 9.26 11.42
CA VAL A 607 2.71 10.18 12.20
C VAL A 607 2.43 11.64 11.83
N ASP A 608 2.43 11.96 10.53
CA ASP A 608 2.10 13.29 10.03
C ASP A 608 1.23 13.16 8.77
N PRO A 609 -0.12 13.16 8.93
CA PRO A 609 -1.03 12.99 7.82
C PRO A 609 -0.97 14.08 6.75
N GLU A 610 -0.43 15.27 7.05
CA GLU A 610 -0.35 16.39 6.12
C GLU A 610 0.98 16.40 5.35
N VAL A 611 2.07 15.96 5.97
CA VAL A 611 3.41 15.96 5.34
C VAL A 611 3.75 14.61 4.70
N TYR A 612 3.46 13.50 5.40
CA TYR A 612 3.80 12.15 4.94
C TYR A 612 2.56 11.30 4.62
N GLY A 613 1.38 11.82 4.86
CA GLY A 613 0.13 11.34 4.29
C GLY A 613 -0.33 12.24 3.16
N SER A 614 -1.58 12.04 2.74
CA SER A 614 -2.22 12.87 1.73
C SER A 614 -3.36 13.71 2.29
N GLY A 615 -3.35 14.04 3.58
CA GLY A 615 -4.38 14.83 4.22
C GLY A 615 -5.80 14.26 4.01
N SER A 616 -6.80 15.14 3.98
CA SER A 616 -8.20 14.69 3.87
C SER A 616 -8.62 14.36 2.43
N LYS A 617 -9.08 13.12 2.23
CA LYS A 617 -9.66 12.61 0.96
C LYS A 617 -10.79 13.48 0.41
N VAL A 618 -11.52 14.18 1.28
CA VAL A 618 -12.64 15.07 0.89
C VAL A 618 -12.19 16.19 -0.06
N THR A 619 -10.93 16.59 0.03
CA THR A 619 -10.38 17.72 -0.74
C THR A 619 -9.47 17.28 -1.88
N HIS A 620 -9.36 15.98 -2.12
CA HIS A 620 -8.50 15.42 -3.16
C HIS A 620 -8.99 15.79 -4.56
N ASN A 621 -8.04 16.17 -5.39
CA ASN A 621 -8.22 16.35 -6.81
C ASN A 621 -7.19 15.50 -7.55
N VAL A 622 -7.65 14.64 -8.47
CA VAL A 622 -6.75 13.81 -9.29
C VAL A 622 -6.11 14.68 -10.36
N VAL A 623 -4.78 14.74 -10.37
CA VAL A 623 -4.03 15.62 -11.26
C VAL A 623 -3.20 14.80 -12.24
N ALA A 624 -3.36 15.11 -13.53
CA ALA A 624 -2.60 14.56 -14.65
C ALA A 624 -2.59 13.02 -14.78
N GLY A 625 -3.48 12.30 -14.07
CA GLY A 625 -3.42 10.84 -13.98
C GLY A 625 -2.21 10.30 -13.23
N VAL A 626 -1.47 11.17 -12.52
CA VAL A 626 -0.22 10.84 -11.81
C VAL A 626 -0.47 10.62 -10.32
N GLY A 627 -1.36 11.41 -9.71
CA GLY A 627 -1.66 11.30 -8.29
C GLY A 627 -2.70 12.34 -7.87
N VAL A 628 -2.66 12.77 -6.62
CA VAL A 628 -3.63 13.73 -6.06
C VAL A 628 -2.97 14.98 -5.47
N MET A 629 -3.73 16.06 -5.46
CA MET A 629 -3.40 17.31 -4.79
C MET A 629 -4.59 17.75 -3.91
N HIS A 630 -4.35 18.66 -2.97
CA HIS A 630 -5.44 19.34 -2.26
C HIS A 630 -6.00 20.49 -3.08
N GLY A 631 -7.28 20.44 -3.42
CA GLY A 631 -7.97 21.51 -4.13
C GLY A 631 -7.36 21.81 -5.51
N SER A 632 -7.15 23.10 -5.81
CA SER A 632 -6.64 23.59 -7.10
C SER A 632 -5.18 24.04 -7.08
N HIS A 633 -4.53 24.07 -5.91
CA HIS A 633 -3.17 24.54 -5.72
C HIS A 633 -2.50 23.69 -4.64
N GLY A 634 -1.21 23.42 -4.75
CA GLY A 634 -0.45 22.71 -3.73
C GLY A 634 0.61 21.80 -4.32
N ASP A 635 1.05 20.86 -3.51
CA ASP A 635 1.99 19.83 -3.91
C ASP A 635 1.27 18.51 -4.22
N LEU A 636 1.94 17.64 -4.99
CA LEU A 636 1.54 16.25 -5.14
C LEU A 636 1.59 15.59 -3.76
N GLN A 637 0.50 14.95 -3.35
CA GLN A 637 0.42 14.38 -2.01
C GLN A 637 0.92 12.93 -2.02
N PRO A 638 2.07 12.61 -1.38
CA PRO A 638 2.50 11.24 -1.21
C PRO A 638 1.67 10.54 -0.12
N GLY A 639 1.83 9.22 0.01
CA GLY A 639 1.22 8.47 1.11
C GLY A 639 -0.32 8.41 1.09
N LEU A 640 -0.89 7.99 2.22
CA LEU A 640 -2.29 7.59 2.33
C LEU A 640 -3.17 8.69 2.92
N PRO A 641 -4.47 8.70 2.56
CA PRO A 641 -5.39 9.70 3.08
C PRO A 641 -5.61 9.52 4.59
N LEU A 642 -5.89 10.63 5.28
CA LEU A 642 -6.23 10.66 6.70
C LEU A 642 -7.33 9.65 7.03
N GLN A 643 -8.31 9.46 6.14
CA GLN A 643 -9.40 8.51 6.34
C GLN A 643 -8.95 7.04 6.35
N SER A 644 -7.77 6.70 5.82
CA SER A 644 -7.20 5.35 5.90
C SER A 644 -6.48 5.09 7.22
N VAL A 645 -6.09 6.12 7.98
CA VAL A 645 -5.31 5.97 9.23
C VAL A 645 -6.05 6.46 10.48
N ASN A 646 -7.08 7.30 10.33
CA ASN A 646 -7.76 7.98 11.43
C ASN A 646 -9.28 8.05 11.19
N ASP A 647 -10.07 7.97 12.26
CA ASP A 647 -11.55 8.07 12.21
C ASP A 647 -12.13 9.44 12.62
N GLY A 648 -11.27 10.39 12.96
CA GLY A 648 -11.55 11.73 13.47
C GLY A 648 -11.38 11.86 14.99
N ALA A 649 -11.50 10.77 15.74
CA ALA A 649 -11.36 10.77 17.19
C ALA A 649 -10.13 9.97 17.66
N ARG A 650 -9.73 8.96 16.89
CA ARG A 650 -8.61 8.07 17.22
C ARG A 650 -7.80 7.76 15.97
N HIS A 651 -6.49 7.59 16.18
CA HIS A 651 -5.63 6.95 15.20
C HIS A 651 -6.02 5.46 15.17
N PHE A 652 -6.63 5.02 14.07
CA PHE A 652 -6.95 3.61 13.87
C PHE A 652 -5.70 2.82 13.50
N HIS A 653 -4.81 3.41 12.70
CA HIS A 653 -3.44 2.93 12.58
C HIS A 653 -2.59 3.56 13.69
N GLU A 654 -2.11 2.73 14.61
CA GLU A 654 -1.09 3.13 15.57
C GLU A 654 0.26 3.15 14.85
N PRO A 655 1.03 4.25 14.88
CA PRO A 655 2.32 4.34 14.20
C PRO A 655 3.37 3.53 14.97
N VAL A 656 3.36 2.22 14.77
CA VAL A 656 4.35 1.27 15.32
C VAL A 656 5.20 0.69 14.21
N ARG A 657 6.49 0.48 14.45
CA ARG A 657 7.37 -0.21 13.50
C ARG A 657 7.01 -1.70 13.46
N LEU A 658 7.15 -2.30 12.27
CA LEU A 658 6.75 -3.69 12.04
C LEU A 658 7.50 -4.64 12.97
N LEU A 659 6.76 -5.54 13.62
CA LEU A 659 7.31 -6.69 14.36
C LEU A 659 7.34 -7.93 13.47
N ALA A 660 8.53 -8.44 13.14
CA ALA A 660 8.71 -9.71 12.47
C ALA A 660 8.89 -10.84 13.50
N ILE A 661 8.05 -11.87 13.43
CA ILE A 661 8.16 -13.10 14.23
C ILE A 661 8.42 -14.26 13.27
N LEU A 662 9.62 -14.84 13.31
CA LEU A 662 10.06 -15.87 12.38
C LEU A 662 10.27 -17.20 13.12
N GLU A 663 9.56 -18.24 12.72
CA GLU A 663 9.76 -19.60 13.21
C GLU A 663 10.96 -20.25 12.50
N ALA A 664 12.17 -19.95 13.00
CA ALA A 664 13.42 -20.50 12.49
C ALA A 664 14.55 -20.32 13.51
N PRO A 665 15.60 -21.16 13.47
CA PRO A 665 16.75 -21.02 14.36
C PRO A 665 17.46 -19.67 14.19
N THR A 666 17.88 -19.07 15.31
CA THR A 666 18.56 -17.76 15.35
C THR A 666 19.81 -17.71 14.47
N THR A 667 20.59 -18.80 14.43
CA THR A 667 21.80 -18.92 13.60
C THR A 667 21.50 -18.78 12.12
N ARG A 668 20.40 -19.38 11.65
CA ARG A 668 19.97 -19.31 10.25
C ARG A 668 19.52 -17.90 9.90
N ILE A 669 18.69 -17.29 10.75
CA ILE A 669 18.24 -15.90 10.57
C ILE A 669 19.43 -14.93 10.53
N SER A 670 20.36 -15.04 11.49
CA SER A 670 21.57 -14.19 11.54
C SER A 670 22.43 -14.34 10.28
N ASN A 671 22.65 -15.56 9.78
CA ASN A 671 23.41 -15.79 8.56
C ASN A 671 22.77 -15.11 7.34
N ILE A 672 21.44 -15.14 7.25
CA ILE A 672 20.71 -14.47 6.17
C ILE A 672 20.86 -12.94 6.29
N ILE A 673 20.69 -12.37 7.49
CA ILE A 673 20.86 -10.92 7.69
C ILE A 673 22.26 -10.47 7.27
N GLN A 674 23.31 -11.21 7.65
CA GLN A 674 24.69 -10.87 7.31
C GLN A 674 24.99 -10.90 5.79
N LYS A 675 24.24 -11.67 5.01
CA LYS A 675 24.39 -11.71 3.54
C LYS A 675 23.78 -10.49 2.83
N HIS A 676 22.77 -9.83 3.44
CA HIS A 676 21.93 -8.85 2.74
C HIS A 676 21.96 -7.48 3.42
N THR A 677 22.57 -6.49 2.77
CA THR A 677 22.67 -5.11 3.28
C THR A 677 21.31 -4.48 3.57
N LEU A 678 20.29 -4.77 2.76
CA LEU A 678 18.93 -4.30 2.99
C LEU A 678 18.38 -4.80 4.34
N LEU A 679 18.55 -6.09 4.64
CA LEU A 679 18.09 -6.67 5.90
C LEU A 679 18.88 -6.10 7.09
N GLN A 680 20.19 -5.89 6.95
CA GLN A 680 21.00 -5.20 7.96
C GLN A 680 20.44 -3.81 8.24
N HIS A 681 20.18 -3.01 7.20
CA HIS A 681 19.59 -1.68 7.37
C HIS A 681 18.21 -1.73 8.04
N LEU A 682 17.37 -2.72 7.75
CA LEU A 682 16.07 -2.85 8.38
C LEU A 682 16.16 -3.21 9.87
N PHE A 683 16.99 -4.20 10.22
CA PHE A 683 17.06 -4.70 11.60
C PHE A 683 18.03 -3.92 12.49
N HIS A 684 19.20 -3.53 11.99
CA HIS A 684 20.20 -2.80 12.78
C HIS A 684 19.80 -1.35 13.04
N ASN A 685 19.06 -0.71 12.13
CA ASN A 685 18.45 0.60 12.39
C ASN A 685 17.05 0.49 13.02
N GLN A 686 16.62 -0.74 13.36
CA GLN A 686 15.33 -1.01 14.01
C GLN A 686 14.11 -0.49 13.26
N TRP A 687 14.15 -0.41 11.92
CA TRP A 687 12.94 -0.19 11.11
C TRP A 687 12.00 -1.41 11.13
N VAL A 688 12.54 -2.57 11.50
CA VAL A 688 11.79 -3.79 11.85
C VAL A 688 12.34 -4.32 13.16
N THR A 689 11.46 -4.64 14.10
CA THR A 689 11.83 -5.40 15.31
C THR A 689 11.69 -6.89 15.03
N LEU A 690 12.63 -7.70 15.49
CA LEU A 690 12.70 -9.11 15.12
C LEU A 690 12.70 -10.04 16.34
N VAL A 691 11.85 -11.05 16.27
CA VAL A 691 11.76 -12.15 17.23
C VAL A 691 11.84 -13.48 16.49
N SER A 692 12.71 -14.37 16.93
CA SER A 692 12.77 -15.76 16.49
C SER A 692 11.89 -16.61 17.41
N VAL A 693 11.20 -17.58 16.82
CA VAL A 693 10.57 -18.70 17.53
C VAL A 693 11.39 -19.93 17.18
N ASP A 694 12.04 -20.52 18.18
CA ASP A 694 12.79 -21.74 17.96
C ASP A 694 11.83 -22.88 17.57
N PRO A 695 12.04 -23.57 16.43
CA PRO A 695 11.06 -24.51 15.90
C PRO A 695 10.90 -25.80 16.73
N ASP A 696 11.86 -26.11 17.60
CA ASP A 696 11.92 -27.33 18.39
C ASP A 696 11.43 -27.10 19.83
N THR A 697 11.93 -26.06 20.48
CA THR A 697 11.59 -25.69 21.87
C THR A 697 10.42 -24.72 21.97
N GLY A 698 10.13 -24.04 20.86
CA GLY A 698 9.20 -22.93 20.79
C GLY A 698 9.76 -21.63 21.38
N GLU A 699 10.91 -21.59 22.06
CA GLU A 699 11.39 -20.41 22.79
C GLU A 699 11.45 -19.15 21.92
N PHE A 700 11.10 -18.00 22.51
CA PHE A 700 11.16 -16.70 21.83
C PHE A 700 12.49 -16.02 22.14
N LEU A 701 13.21 -15.56 21.11
CA LEU A 701 14.43 -14.77 21.24
C LEU A 701 14.31 -13.46 20.47
N ARG A 702 14.70 -12.34 21.08
CA ARG A 702 14.73 -11.01 20.43
C ARG A 702 16.09 -10.77 19.79
N TYR A 703 16.08 -10.25 18.57
CA TYR A 703 17.29 -9.77 17.90
C TYR A 703 17.55 -8.30 18.25
N LEU A 704 18.81 -7.99 18.58
CA LEU A 704 19.25 -6.66 18.96
C LEU A 704 20.04 -5.96 17.84
N PRO A 705 20.11 -4.61 17.83
CA PRO A 705 20.84 -3.85 16.81
C PRO A 705 22.32 -4.21 16.67
N ASP A 706 22.93 -4.70 17.75
CA ASP A 706 24.32 -5.15 17.81
C ASP A 706 24.53 -6.57 17.24
N SER A 707 23.52 -7.13 16.57
CA SER A 707 23.49 -8.48 16.01
C SER A 707 23.49 -9.63 17.03
N SER A 708 23.18 -9.34 18.29
CA SER A 708 23.03 -10.36 19.33
C SER A 708 21.57 -10.83 19.49
N TRP A 709 21.39 -11.96 20.17
CA TRP A 709 20.09 -12.51 20.53
C TRP A 709 19.96 -12.59 22.05
N GLU A 710 18.80 -12.20 22.58
CA GLU A 710 18.46 -12.38 23.99
C GLU A 710 17.15 -13.17 24.16
N PRO A 711 17.02 -14.01 25.19
CA PRO A 711 15.74 -14.65 25.50
C PRO A 711 14.65 -13.61 25.77
N TYR A 712 13.48 -13.78 25.16
CA TYR A 712 12.36 -12.89 25.40
C TYR A 712 11.78 -13.15 26.79
N ARG A 713 11.89 -12.18 27.69
CA ARG A 713 11.36 -12.26 29.06
C ARG A 713 9.96 -11.65 29.09
N LEU A 714 8.95 -12.49 29.34
CA LEU A 714 7.53 -12.11 29.43
C LEU A 714 7.14 -11.50 30.78
#